data_AF-A0A423SIQ1-F1
#
_entry.id   AF-A0A423SIQ1-F1
#
_cell.length_a   1.000
_cell.length_b   1.000
_cell.length_c   1.000
_cell.angle_alpha   90.00
_cell.angle_beta   90.00
_cell.angle_gamma   90.00
#
_symmetry.space_group_name_H-M   'P 1'
#
loop_
_entity.id
_entity.type
_entity.pdbx_description
1 polymer ?
#
loop_
_entity_poly.entity_id
_entity_poly.type
_entity_poly.pdbx_seq_one_letter_code
_entity_poly.pdbx_strand_id
1 'polypeptide(L)'
;MSIIGYIIGLGDRHLDNVLVNLTSGEVVHIDYNVCFEKGKNLRVPERVPYRMTHNIEAALGVTGTEGVFRNACEQVLRTMRRGRETLLTLLEAFIYDPLVDWTPDSESGYAGAVYGGDQALVSGARQSRQQLERGLTLSMFAVRIAEMKADWLSNKGEVLECIPSVEISLVEWQKAHEVQADAEANLQDGHHLMAMLKEAEANPQHNLYGLRPRYEEYAIVKKSMDHAKELVNTRLIEVKHWHNLYLTAARVFEGGQAGEWRAKVSNAGVMLASVAPVTEFLTKAGQGQLATQCEHTEVELSKVVNQVQNVLGASLDLLIKYGGVWVNYPADHLSRHRLSEQLVWLTSLLQDFSLNNVQMVISKSHREAPDATAVSQACNIDMQLQSKSLQVTSQLQKVYERMRSEGLNDGVMVVNTVQETSLALSTLVTEHGISGVAAMTCALLNSLTQLTSARLRADKTAAGAGEGLVDLTIGGLWWLRESMVTLGGMVELVTLLTTHSPPAYPQETPVIQAMSALHDVFASLHELVLNTSGIIIVEGVRLFWRGEPSVISLATELQAVVASSPTPPSALCQHLTTHLRLKILMMPPRHEEALQDATSLHSQLMNVIDRITSDGSSDMSQGQMLLMGFHLLFEAVETQLDQLMDALSSAPLPQPWPRVDTAREAAEIMAPLHDPSLRQVLRSLLRVKKVQTIVDFFTTAYQSSLVFRRDDPIGNRNSNSLCDEERLQRIVRRYASDCVSLLLLGLPSYLATHLLLLHCQKLGINVSGYIEARDVGTEGRVNLDNIVQEALECCLTHHSLDPALPSSAATALTLHLNAVRKKLLLRHWEGEAEGLRTTHQRVTAQHLGHQWYNEDYLKQRVVAPSVQPGRGALLGELRTNVSTLLALHQNVSELREKYTNLTGNVEQRLKWAAGSNPTIAQALEEFSNGVEVALEGVSQLVHQSKEVASLCNAVLHYEALRTHTVDAITWDANFTSVLNTCQESCMLLERYHSTVSPQEEMLVTLCHLPADVNTQWIQNASVAVSDHIELLTKLVSDQSRELRKAAENVRLNVVTLRTHLTTHHKFMSDIRALLKSMAKFEDEGGLAGVDEYLALYRTYSETISGLIRQMLHDPLSPEKAKAYLQKLQESSVVMSPSKTFTPDSRMKVKRHPLTGKVVQEHNAYALNVWRRVKVKLEGRDLEPSRRASVAEQVDYTIREATNLDNLATLYEGWTPWV
;
A
#
# COMPACT_ATOMS: atom_id res chain seq x y z
N MET A 1 48.70 -30.05 8.01
CA MET A 1 48.23 -28.75 7.48
C MET A 1 48.43 -28.63 5.97
N SER A 2 49.61 -28.90 5.41
CA SER A 2 49.94 -28.65 3.99
C SER A 2 48.94 -29.23 2.96
N ILE A 3 48.62 -30.54 3.03
CA ILE A 3 47.65 -31.16 2.11
C ILE A 3 46.24 -30.62 2.29
N ILE A 4 45.82 -30.35 3.52
CA ILE A 4 44.50 -29.76 3.81
C ILE A 4 44.42 -28.34 3.23
N GLY A 5 45.47 -27.54 3.41
CA GLY A 5 45.60 -26.22 2.81
C GLY A 5 45.54 -26.25 1.28
N TYR A 6 46.20 -27.22 0.64
CA TYR A 6 46.09 -27.41 -0.82
C TYR A 6 44.66 -27.78 -1.26
N ILE A 7 43.98 -28.69 -0.56
CA ILE A 7 42.60 -29.10 -0.88
C ILE A 7 41.63 -27.91 -0.76
N ILE A 8 41.71 -27.14 0.33
CA ILE A 8 40.84 -25.98 0.57
C ILE A 8 41.26 -24.76 -0.26
N GLY A 9 42.52 -24.67 -0.66
CA GLY A 9 43.10 -23.51 -1.35
C GLY A 9 43.46 -22.36 -0.42
N LEU A 10 44.10 -22.67 0.72
CA LEU A 10 44.57 -21.69 1.71
C LEU A 10 45.70 -20.81 1.12
N GLY A 11 45.58 -19.50 1.33
CA GLY A 11 46.47 -18.41 0.94
C GLY A 11 47.03 -17.65 2.14
N ASP A 12 47.89 -16.66 1.86
CA ASP A 12 48.46 -15.70 2.82
C ASP A 12 49.32 -16.32 3.94
N ARG A 13 50.26 -17.19 3.53
CA ARG A 13 51.07 -18.02 4.44
C ARG A 13 52.41 -17.38 4.80
N HIS A 14 52.38 -16.10 5.17
CA HIS A 14 53.55 -15.41 5.73
C HIS A 14 53.85 -15.88 7.16
N LEU A 15 55.04 -15.52 7.66
CA LEU A 15 55.54 -16.05 8.94
C LEU A 15 54.67 -15.68 10.14
N ASP A 16 54.01 -14.52 10.13
CA ASP A 16 53.09 -14.15 11.23
C ASP A 16 51.84 -15.05 11.30
N ASN A 17 51.45 -15.67 10.18
CA ASN A 17 50.27 -16.55 10.10
C ASN A 17 50.60 -18.04 10.31
N VAL A 18 51.89 -18.39 10.44
CA VAL A 18 52.35 -19.76 10.64
C VAL A 18 53.14 -19.84 11.95
N LEU A 19 52.45 -20.24 13.02
CA LEU A 19 53.02 -20.34 14.35
C LEU A 19 53.51 -21.77 14.64
N VAL A 20 54.60 -21.89 15.39
CA VAL A 20 55.15 -23.19 15.83
C VAL A 20 55.16 -23.25 17.35
N ASN A 21 54.54 -24.28 17.92
CA ASN A 21 54.67 -24.55 19.35
C ASN A 21 55.99 -25.28 19.60
N LEU A 22 56.95 -24.60 20.20
CA LEU A 22 58.28 -25.18 20.46
C LEU A 22 58.28 -26.32 21.49
N THR A 23 57.19 -26.51 22.23
CA THR A 23 57.05 -27.60 23.21
C THR A 23 56.65 -28.92 22.54
N SER A 24 55.75 -28.87 21.54
CA SER A 24 55.22 -30.05 20.85
C SER A 24 55.75 -30.22 19.42
N GLY A 25 56.32 -29.17 18.83
CA GLY A 25 56.69 -29.11 17.41
C GLY A 25 55.51 -28.91 16.47
N GLU A 26 54.30 -28.70 16.98
CA GLU A 26 53.09 -28.55 16.15
C GLU A 26 53.03 -27.17 15.48
N VAL A 27 52.47 -27.15 14.27
CA VAL A 27 52.30 -25.94 13.45
C VAL A 27 50.83 -25.55 13.39
N VAL A 28 50.54 -24.30 13.69
CA VAL A 28 49.18 -23.73 13.72
C VAL A 28 49.08 -22.58 12.70
N HIS A 29 48.05 -22.61 11.86
CA HIS A 29 47.69 -21.50 10.98
C HIS A 29 46.57 -20.70 11.64
N ILE A 30 46.70 -19.37 11.67
CA ILE A 30 45.78 -18.49 12.42
C ILE A 30 44.87 -17.63 11.53
N ASP A 31 45.23 -17.39 10.26
CA ASP A 31 44.39 -16.64 9.31
C ASP A 31 43.86 -17.55 8.19
N TYR A 32 42.56 -17.46 7.93
CA TYR A 32 41.85 -18.23 6.90
C TYR A 32 41.02 -17.33 5.97
N ASN A 33 41.16 -16.01 6.06
CA ASN A 33 40.42 -15.04 5.23
C ASN A 33 40.73 -15.20 3.74
N VAL A 34 41.95 -15.65 3.41
CA VAL A 34 42.41 -15.92 2.05
C VAL A 34 42.34 -17.43 1.74
N CYS A 35 41.18 -18.06 1.91
CA CYS A 35 40.96 -19.46 1.51
C CYS A 35 40.25 -19.59 0.15
N PHE A 36 39.95 -20.82 -0.30
CA PHE A 36 39.20 -21.08 -1.54
C PHE A 36 39.85 -20.53 -2.83
N GLU A 37 41.18 -20.61 -2.90
CA GLU A 37 42.01 -20.11 -4.01
C GLU A 37 42.03 -18.58 -4.18
N LYS A 38 41.53 -17.80 -3.21
CA LYS A 38 41.62 -16.32 -3.23
C LYS A 38 43.05 -15.79 -3.42
N GLY A 39 44.05 -16.51 -2.89
CA GLY A 39 45.47 -16.13 -3.04
C GLY A 39 45.96 -16.01 -4.49
N LYS A 40 45.32 -16.70 -5.45
CA LYS A 40 45.67 -16.61 -6.88
C LYS A 40 45.20 -15.31 -7.54
N ASN A 41 44.22 -14.65 -6.95
CA ASN A 41 43.58 -13.44 -7.48
C ASN A 41 44.06 -12.15 -6.78
N LEU A 42 45.04 -12.27 -5.86
CA LEU A 42 45.69 -11.10 -5.27
C LEU A 42 46.49 -10.35 -6.33
N ARG A 43 46.75 -9.05 -6.08
CA ARG A 43 47.57 -8.20 -6.96
C ARG A 43 48.93 -8.82 -7.29
N VAL A 44 49.53 -9.50 -6.32
CA VAL A 44 50.68 -10.40 -6.51
C VAL A 44 50.21 -11.82 -6.18
N PRO A 45 49.97 -12.68 -7.19
CA PRO A 45 49.39 -14.01 -6.98
C PRO A 45 50.30 -14.94 -6.18
N GLU A 46 49.75 -15.63 -5.19
CA GLU A 46 50.41 -16.73 -4.50
C GLU A 46 50.12 -18.06 -5.20
N ARG A 47 51.09 -18.56 -5.97
CA ARG A 47 50.93 -19.74 -6.84
C ARG A 47 51.33 -21.07 -6.20
N VAL A 48 52.18 -21.03 -5.17
CA VAL A 48 52.59 -22.22 -4.43
C VAL A 48 51.38 -22.88 -3.72
N PRO A 49 51.32 -24.21 -3.56
CA PRO A 49 50.18 -24.88 -2.91
C PRO A 49 50.23 -24.86 -1.38
N TYR A 50 51.42 -24.76 -0.79
CA TYR A 50 51.66 -24.56 0.64
C TYR A 50 53.10 -24.05 0.86
N ARG A 51 53.42 -23.57 2.06
CA ARG A 51 54.77 -23.09 2.39
C ARG A 51 55.73 -24.27 2.53
N MET A 52 56.76 -24.32 1.69
CA MET A 52 57.87 -25.28 1.77
C MET A 52 59.18 -24.56 1.44
N THR A 53 59.53 -23.57 2.27
CA THR A 53 60.78 -22.83 2.13
C THR A 53 61.95 -23.65 2.68
N HIS A 54 63.18 -23.24 2.34
CA HIS A 54 64.40 -23.94 2.75
C HIS A 54 64.51 -24.18 4.27
N ASN A 55 64.07 -23.24 5.13
CA ASN A 55 64.10 -23.47 6.58
C ASN A 55 63.08 -24.53 7.03
N ILE A 56 61.90 -24.59 6.40
CA ILE A 56 60.89 -25.62 6.70
C ILE A 56 61.38 -26.99 6.21
N GLU A 57 61.95 -27.06 5.01
CA GLU A 57 62.50 -28.30 4.46
C GLU A 57 63.66 -28.84 5.33
N ALA A 58 64.58 -27.96 5.73
CA ALA A 58 65.70 -28.33 6.60
C ALA A 58 65.23 -28.83 7.98
N ALA A 59 64.14 -28.25 8.52
CA ALA A 59 63.57 -28.68 9.79
C ALA A 59 62.97 -30.10 9.76
N LEU A 60 62.66 -30.64 8.58
CA LEU A 60 62.19 -32.02 8.41
C LEU A 60 63.34 -33.06 8.49
N GLY A 61 64.58 -32.59 8.61
CA GLY A 61 65.78 -33.42 8.74
C GLY A 61 66.47 -33.70 7.40
N VAL A 62 67.49 -34.57 7.42
CA VAL A 62 68.37 -34.83 6.26
C VAL A 62 67.66 -35.42 5.04
N THR A 63 66.48 -36.02 5.24
CA THR A 63 65.64 -36.55 4.16
C THR A 63 64.74 -35.50 3.51
N GLY A 64 64.66 -34.28 4.07
CA GLY A 64 63.79 -33.21 3.59
C GLY A 64 62.34 -33.68 3.41
N THR A 65 61.78 -33.41 2.23
CA THR A 65 60.41 -33.84 1.87
C THR A 65 60.29 -35.33 1.56
N GLU A 66 61.37 -36.05 1.27
CA GLU A 66 61.39 -37.44 0.78
C GLU A 66 61.26 -38.52 1.87
N GLY A 67 60.97 -38.13 3.11
CA GLY A 67 60.84 -39.04 4.25
C GLY A 67 59.43 -39.10 4.83
N VAL A 68 59.34 -38.84 6.13
CA VAL A 68 58.08 -38.87 6.90
C VAL A 68 57.04 -37.93 6.30
N PHE A 69 57.46 -36.78 5.78
CA PHE A 69 56.56 -35.77 5.20
C PHE A 69 55.78 -36.31 4.00
N ARG A 70 56.46 -36.87 2.97
CA ARG A 70 55.79 -37.46 1.80
C ARG A 70 54.82 -38.57 2.18
N ASN A 71 55.25 -39.50 3.04
CA ASN A 71 54.39 -40.62 3.48
C ASN A 71 53.14 -40.14 4.24
N ALA A 72 53.29 -39.13 5.11
CA ALA A 72 52.18 -38.53 5.83
C ALA A 72 51.22 -37.79 4.88
N CYS A 73 51.75 -37.02 3.91
CA CYS A 73 50.97 -36.34 2.90
C CYS A 73 50.12 -37.32 2.08
N GLU A 74 50.70 -38.44 1.64
CA GLU A 74 49.96 -39.48 0.93
C GLU A 74 48.86 -40.10 1.79
N GLN A 75 49.16 -40.38 3.07
CA GLN A 75 48.18 -40.99 3.97
C GLN A 75 47.00 -40.06 4.27
N VAL A 76 47.26 -38.77 4.49
CA VAL A 76 46.22 -37.75 4.66
C VAL A 76 45.36 -37.65 3.41
N LEU A 77 45.98 -37.58 2.23
CA LEU A 77 45.24 -37.49 0.97
C LEU A 77 44.38 -38.74 0.72
N ARG A 78 44.90 -39.96 0.98
CA ARG A 78 44.09 -41.20 0.92
C ARG A 78 42.85 -41.12 1.81
N THR A 79 43.03 -40.61 3.03
CA THR A 79 41.95 -40.49 4.02
C THR A 79 40.89 -39.49 3.57
N MET A 80 41.31 -38.31 3.10
CA MET A 80 40.40 -37.29 2.57
C MET A 80 39.67 -37.76 1.31
N ARG A 81 40.35 -38.48 0.41
CA ARG A 81 39.72 -39.08 -0.78
C ARG A 81 38.68 -40.15 -0.41
N ARG A 82 38.92 -40.94 0.65
CA ARG A 82 37.96 -41.93 1.15
C ARG A 82 36.73 -41.28 1.77
N GLY A 83 36.91 -40.18 2.51
CA GLY A 83 35.83 -39.40 3.13
C GLY A 83 35.27 -38.26 2.27
N ARG A 84 35.55 -38.25 0.96
CA ARG A 84 35.24 -37.11 0.08
C ARG A 84 33.76 -36.77 0.03
N GLU A 85 32.87 -37.77 0.11
CA GLU A 85 31.42 -37.52 0.05
C GLU A 85 30.97 -36.72 1.25
N THR A 86 31.39 -37.10 2.46
CA THR A 86 31.12 -36.34 3.68
C THR A 86 31.64 -34.90 3.59
N LEU A 87 32.87 -34.70 3.07
CA LEU A 87 33.46 -33.37 2.90
C LEU A 87 32.71 -32.53 1.86
N LEU A 88 32.32 -33.13 0.74
CA LEU A 88 31.59 -32.45 -0.33
C LEU A 88 30.15 -32.14 0.07
N THR A 89 29.49 -33.02 0.83
CA THR A 89 28.15 -32.76 1.38
C THR A 89 28.20 -31.63 2.41
N LEU A 90 29.25 -31.55 3.24
CA LEU A 90 29.43 -30.44 4.17
C LEU A 90 29.68 -29.12 3.42
N LEU A 91 30.56 -29.12 2.42
CA LEU A 91 30.80 -27.95 1.58
C LEU A 91 29.56 -27.53 0.77
N GLU A 92 28.78 -28.50 0.30
CA GLU A 92 27.51 -28.27 -0.39
C GLU A 92 26.49 -27.61 0.54
N ALA A 93 26.43 -28.02 1.82
CA ALA A 93 25.63 -27.32 2.82
C ALA A 93 26.02 -25.84 2.97
N PHE A 94 27.32 -25.50 2.88
CA PHE A 94 27.79 -24.10 2.93
C PHE A 94 27.46 -23.29 1.66
N ILE A 95 27.21 -23.93 0.52
CA ILE A 95 26.72 -23.24 -0.69
C ILE A 95 25.28 -22.76 -0.47
N TYR A 96 24.50 -23.52 0.32
CA TYR A 96 23.11 -23.23 0.64
C TYR A 96 22.94 -22.48 1.96
N ASP A 97 24.04 -22.18 2.66
CA ASP A 97 24.01 -21.46 3.92
C ASP A 97 24.01 -19.93 3.67
N PRO A 98 22.89 -19.23 3.92
CA PRO A 98 22.80 -17.79 3.72
C PRO A 98 23.67 -16.97 4.68
N LEU A 99 24.25 -17.60 5.72
CA LEU A 99 25.17 -16.97 6.68
C LEU A 99 26.60 -16.85 6.15
N VAL A 100 26.93 -17.50 5.03
CA VAL A 100 28.30 -17.55 4.50
C VAL A 100 28.47 -16.49 3.40
N ASP A 101 29.37 -15.53 3.65
CA ASP A 101 29.73 -14.51 2.67
C ASP A 101 30.71 -15.09 1.63
N TRP A 102 30.17 -15.35 0.44
CA TRP A 102 30.91 -15.89 -0.71
C TRP A 102 31.32 -14.82 -1.71
N THR A 103 30.98 -13.53 -1.50
CA THR A 103 31.30 -12.48 -2.45
C THR A 103 32.82 -12.21 -2.45
N PRO A 104 33.52 -12.35 -3.59
CA PRO A 104 34.90 -11.88 -3.69
C PRO A 104 34.87 -10.35 -3.64
N ASP A 105 35.64 -9.73 -2.73
CA ASP A 105 35.84 -8.28 -2.66
C ASP A 105 36.28 -7.73 -4.03
N SER A 106 35.33 -7.35 -4.87
CA SER A 106 35.59 -6.67 -6.13
C SER A 106 35.82 -5.19 -5.83
N GLU A 107 37.10 -4.81 -5.88
CA GLU A 107 37.60 -3.48 -6.19
C GLU A 107 37.06 -2.30 -5.36
N SER A 108 37.38 -2.28 -4.06
CA SER A 108 37.90 -1.08 -3.37
C SER A 108 38.15 -1.35 -1.88
N GLY A 109 39.43 -1.27 -1.46
CA GLY A 109 39.76 -0.98 -0.07
C GLY A 109 40.52 -2.06 0.72
N TYR A 110 41.83 -2.16 0.48
CA TYR A 110 42.79 -2.53 1.55
C TYR A 110 43.98 -1.57 1.66
N ALA A 111 44.08 -0.55 0.78
CA ALA A 111 45.17 0.42 0.79
C ALA A 111 44.84 1.77 1.49
N GLY A 112 43.72 1.85 2.23
CA GLY A 112 43.27 3.09 2.88
C GLY A 112 43.60 3.22 4.37
N ALA A 113 44.10 2.18 5.03
CA ALA A 113 44.21 2.16 6.50
C ALA A 113 45.60 2.51 7.06
N VAL A 114 46.59 2.82 6.22
CA VAL A 114 47.98 3.08 6.69
C VAL A 114 48.44 4.53 6.47
N TYR A 115 47.74 5.34 5.68
CA TYR A 115 47.98 6.79 5.64
C TYR A 115 46.64 7.53 5.66
N GLY A 116 46.39 8.25 6.76
CA GLY A 116 45.15 8.92 7.03
C GLY A 116 44.70 9.87 5.92
N GLY A 117 43.44 9.72 5.51
CA GLY A 117 42.77 10.60 4.58
C GLY A 117 41.35 10.12 4.30
N ASP A 118 40.39 10.90 4.78
CA ASP A 118 39.00 11.01 4.33
C ASP A 118 37.90 10.10 4.95
N GLN A 119 36.95 10.74 5.65
CA GLN A 119 35.84 10.13 6.40
C GLN A 119 34.64 9.73 5.53
N ALA A 120 34.65 10.02 4.23
CA ALA A 120 33.48 9.83 3.36
C ALA A 120 33.29 8.38 2.85
N LEU A 121 34.33 7.54 2.86
CA LEU A 121 34.27 6.19 2.26
C LEU A 121 33.98 5.05 3.27
N VAL A 122 33.96 5.34 4.58
CA VAL A 122 33.58 4.36 5.63
C VAL A 122 32.07 4.13 5.67
N SER A 123 31.26 5.07 5.16
CA SER A 123 29.80 4.98 5.20
C SER A 123 29.23 3.93 4.24
N GLY A 124 29.88 3.70 3.09
CA GLY A 124 29.44 2.72 2.08
C GLY A 124 29.66 1.25 2.50
N ALA A 125 30.77 0.96 3.19
CA ALA A 125 31.05 -0.39 3.71
C ALA A 125 30.22 -0.73 4.97
N ARG A 126 29.80 0.28 5.74
CA ARG A 126 28.81 0.10 6.82
C ARG A 126 27.43 -0.22 6.25
N GLN A 127 27.03 0.46 5.18
CA GLN A 127 25.76 0.20 4.50
C GLN A 127 25.70 -1.20 3.86
N SER A 128 26.78 -1.70 3.24
CA SER A 128 26.77 -3.06 2.66
C SER A 128 26.70 -4.15 3.72
N ARG A 129 27.39 -3.98 4.86
CA ARG A 129 27.32 -4.90 6.01
C ARG A 129 25.94 -4.86 6.70
N GLN A 130 25.34 -3.69 6.88
CA GLN A 130 23.98 -3.55 7.42
C GLN A 130 22.94 -4.16 6.48
N GLN A 131 23.09 -4.01 5.16
CA GLN A 131 22.23 -4.64 4.16
C GLN A 131 22.33 -6.17 4.19
N LEU A 132 23.54 -6.72 4.40
CA LEU A 132 23.75 -8.16 4.56
C LEU A 132 23.14 -8.67 5.88
N GLU A 133 23.40 -8.00 7.01
CA GLU A 133 22.81 -8.33 8.33
C GLU A 133 21.27 -8.27 8.29
N ARG A 134 20.71 -7.30 7.56
CA ARG A 134 19.27 -7.18 7.30
C ARG A 134 18.74 -8.34 6.46
N GLY A 135 19.38 -8.65 5.33
CA GLY A 135 19.00 -9.78 4.48
C GLY A 135 19.05 -11.13 5.22
N LEU A 136 20.05 -11.29 6.08
CA LEU A 136 20.25 -12.46 6.91
C LEU A 136 19.17 -12.59 7.99
N THR A 137 18.90 -11.51 8.72
CA THR A 137 17.87 -11.47 9.78
C THR A 137 16.50 -11.81 9.19
N LEU A 138 16.17 -11.27 8.02
CA LEU A 138 14.91 -11.57 7.30
C LEU A 138 14.83 -13.03 6.86
N SER A 139 15.94 -13.60 6.39
CA SER A 139 16.00 -15.01 5.97
C SER A 139 15.86 -15.97 7.15
N MET A 140 16.54 -15.69 8.27
CA MET A 140 16.42 -16.47 9.50
C MET A 140 15.02 -16.38 10.09
N PHE A 141 14.40 -15.20 10.05
CA PHE A 141 13.02 -15.00 10.46
C PHE A 141 12.05 -15.80 9.58
N ALA A 142 12.21 -15.76 8.26
CA ALA A 142 11.38 -16.52 7.33
C ALA A 142 11.46 -18.04 7.57
N VAL A 143 12.65 -18.57 7.82
CA VAL A 143 12.86 -19.99 8.14
C VAL A 143 12.21 -20.35 9.47
N ARG A 144 12.43 -19.54 10.53
CA ARG A 144 11.84 -19.80 11.84
C ARG A 144 10.32 -19.72 11.83
N ILE A 145 9.76 -18.75 11.14
CA ILE A 145 8.31 -18.66 10.95
C ILE A 145 7.81 -19.89 10.18
N ALA A 146 8.48 -20.34 9.11
CA ALA A 146 8.06 -21.52 8.36
C ALA A 146 8.08 -22.81 9.21
N GLU A 147 9.09 -22.98 10.07
CA GLU A 147 9.21 -24.13 10.99
C GLU A 147 8.13 -24.11 12.07
N MET A 148 7.89 -22.97 12.72
CA MET A 148 6.94 -22.87 13.84
C MET A 148 5.50 -22.60 13.40
N LYS A 149 5.25 -22.34 12.11
CA LYS A 149 3.94 -21.88 11.61
C LYS A 149 2.79 -22.78 12.04
N ALA A 150 2.96 -24.09 11.89
CA ALA A 150 1.91 -25.06 12.20
C ALA A 150 1.59 -25.06 13.69
N ASP A 151 2.63 -25.20 14.53
CA ASP A 151 2.49 -25.25 15.99
C ASP A 151 1.98 -23.92 16.56
N TRP A 152 2.45 -22.80 16.00
CA TRP A 152 2.03 -21.46 16.39
C TRP A 152 0.57 -21.18 16.02
N LEU A 153 0.12 -21.59 14.82
CA LEU A 153 -1.28 -21.46 14.42
C LEU A 153 -2.20 -22.35 15.24
N SER A 154 -1.76 -23.57 15.58
CA SER A 154 -2.50 -24.47 16.49
C SER A 154 -2.65 -23.84 17.87
N ASN A 155 -1.55 -23.38 18.47
CA ASN A 155 -1.57 -22.72 19.77
C ASN A 155 -2.37 -21.41 19.76
N LYS A 156 -2.29 -20.63 18.67
CA LYS A 156 -3.14 -19.45 18.49
C LYS A 156 -4.62 -19.82 18.48
N GLY A 157 -5.00 -20.91 17.82
CA GLY A 157 -6.35 -21.46 17.87
C GLY A 157 -6.78 -21.80 19.30
N GLU A 158 -5.95 -22.54 20.03
CA GLU A 158 -6.20 -22.93 21.42
C GLU A 158 -6.38 -21.71 22.36
N VAL A 159 -5.54 -20.67 22.22
CA VAL A 159 -5.65 -19.43 23.00
C VAL A 159 -6.94 -18.67 22.65
N LEU A 160 -7.27 -18.57 21.36
CA LEU A 160 -8.48 -17.90 20.88
C LEU A 160 -9.77 -18.63 21.25
N GLU A 161 -9.73 -19.95 21.44
CA GLU A 161 -10.86 -20.75 21.94
C GLU A 161 -11.00 -20.66 23.48
N CYS A 162 -9.88 -20.57 24.20
CA CYS A 162 -9.90 -20.48 25.67
C CYS A 162 -10.42 -19.14 26.20
N ILE A 163 -10.14 -18.02 25.50
CA ILE A 163 -10.59 -16.68 25.95
C ILE A 163 -12.13 -16.62 26.06
N PRO A 164 -12.92 -16.98 25.03
CA PRO A 164 -14.38 -17.08 25.13
C PRO A 164 -14.84 -18.05 26.22
N SER A 165 -14.12 -19.16 26.45
CA SER A 165 -14.46 -20.09 27.52
C SER A 165 -14.35 -19.45 28.92
N VAL A 166 -13.31 -18.64 29.15
CA VAL A 166 -13.16 -17.86 30.40
C VAL A 166 -14.24 -16.78 30.51
N GLU A 167 -14.56 -16.08 29.41
CA GLU A 167 -15.63 -15.08 29.37
C GLU A 167 -16.99 -15.71 29.71
N ILE A 168 -17.32 -16.84 29.10
CA ILE A 168 -18.56 -17.58 29.37
C ILE A 168 -18.62 -17.98 30.83
N SER A 169 -17.54 -18.55 31.39
CA SER A 169 -17.53 -18.95 32.80
C SER A 169 -17.62 -17.75 33.76
N LEU A 170 -17.06 -16.59 33.41
CA LEU A 170 -17.21 -15.36 34.18
C LEU A 170 -18.64 -14.82 34.16
N VAL A 171 -19.31 -14.89 33.01
CA VAL A 171 -20.72 -14.53 32.86
C VAL A 171 -21.61 -15.51 33.63
N GLU A 172 -21.32 -16.81 33.55
CA GLU A 172 -22.01 -17.84 34.35
C GLU A 172 -21.83 -17.61 35.85
N TRP A 173 -20.63 -17.23 36.29
CA TRP A 173 -20.37 -16.86 37.68
C TRP A 173 -21.11 -15.59 38.08
N GLN A 174 -21.11 -14.54 37.25
CA GLN A 174 -21.87 -13.31 37.51
C GLN A 174 -23.36 -13.61 37.64
N LYS A 175 -23.90 -14.42 36.73
CA LYS A 175 -25.30 -14.85 36.77
C LYS A 175 -25.59 -15.67 38.02
N ALA A 176 -24.72 -16.62 38.39
CA ALA A 176 -24.88 -17.39 39.62
C ALA A 176 -24.79 -16.49 40.87
N HIS A 177 -23.94 -15.46 40.84
CA HIS A 177 -23.77 -14.49 41.93
C HIS A 177 -24.99 -13.58 42.05
N GLU A 178 -25.51 -13.08 40.92
CA GLU A 178 -26.75 -12.30 40.88
C GLU A 178 -27.92 -13.13 41.38
N VAL A 179 -28.07 -14.37 40.92
CA VAL A 179 -29.13 -15.28 41.39
C VAL A 179 -28.99 -15.58 42.88
N GLN A 180 -27.76 -15.72 43.40
CA GLN A 180 -27.55 -15.89 44.83
C GLN A 180 -27.86 -14.60 45.61
N ALA A 181 -27.38 -13.44 45.14
CA ALA A 181 -27.64 -12.14 45.77
C ALA A 181 -29.13 -11.80 45.76
N ASP A 182 -29.84 -12.12 44.68
CA ASP A 182 -31.29 -12.00 44.55
C ASP A 182 -31.99 -12.98 45.51
N ALA A 183 -31.50 -14.23 45.63
CA ALA A 183 -32.06 -15.18 46.59
C ALA A 183 -31.86 -14.73 48.04
N GLU A 184 -30.71 -14.12 48.37
CA GLU A 184 -30.40 -13.55 49.68
C GLU A 184 -31.22 -12.29 49.96
N ALA A 185 -31.36 -11.40 48.97
CA ALA A 185 -32.22 -10.24 49.04
C ALA A 185 -33.69 -10.64 49.21
N ASN A 186 -34.17 -11.64 48.46
CA ASN A 186 -35.51 -12.19 48.60
C ASN A 186 -35.73 -12.83 49.98
N LEU A 187 -34.71 -13.48 50.55
CA LEU A 187 -34.76 -14.01 51.92
C LEU A 187 -34.86 -12.87 52.94
N GLN A 188 -34.07 -11.81 52.75
CA GLN A 188 -34.12 -10.61 53.58
C GLN A 188 -35.46 -9.88 53.47
N ASP A 189 -36.02 -9.78 52.26
CA ASP A 189 -37.36 -9.28 51.99
C ASP A 189 -38.41 -10.19 52.63
N GLY A 190 -38.27 -11.51 52.57
CA GLY A 190 -39.11 -12.47 53.29
C GLY A 190 -39.15 -12.18 54.79
N HIS A 191 -37.99 -11.94 55.42
CA HIS A 191 -37.93 -11.52 56.82
C HIS A 191 -38.57 -10.14 57.06
N HIS A 192 -38.42 -9.20 56.12
CA HIS A 192 -39.04 -7.88 56.19
C HIS A 192 -40.57 -7.95 56.05
N LEU A 193 -41.08 -8.84 55.19
CA LEU A 193 -42.50 -9.14 55.03
C LEU A 193 -43.09 -9.74 56.30
N MET A 194 -42.36 -10.65 56.94
CA MET A 194 -42.77 -11.22 58.22
C MET A 194 -42.84 -10.12 59.30
N ALA A 195 -41.88 -9.19 59.34
CA ALA A 195 -41.92 -8.05 60.25
C ALA A 195 -43.13 -7.13 59.98
N MET A 196 -43.37 -6.80 58.71
CA MET A 196 -44.51 -5.98 58.27
C MET A 196 -45.86 -6.62 58.60
N LEU A 197 -46.00 -7.93 58.43
CA LEU A 197 -47.21 -8.68 58.81
C LEU A 197 -47.41 -8.70 60.33
N LYS A 198 -46.33 -8.86 61.12
CA LYS A 198 -46.38 -8.80 62.59
C LYS A 198 -46.75 -7.42 63.11
N GLU A 199 -46.28 -6.35 62.46
CA GLU A 199 -46.69 -4.97 62.76
C GLU A 199 -48.16 -4.73 62.42
N ALA A 200 -48.65 -5.26 61.29
CA ALA A 200 -50.05 -5.18 60.91
C ALA A 200 -50.98 -6.00 61.82
N GLU A 201 -50.53 -7.14 62.36
CA GLU A 201 -51.25 -7.90 63.40
C GLU A 201 -51.42 -7.09 64.70
N ALA A 202 -50.44 -6.23 65.02
CA ALA A 202 -50.44 -5.40 66.22
C ALA A 202 -51.15 -4.04 66.04
N ASN A 203 -51.27 -3.53 64.81
CA ASN A 203 -51.85 -2.22 64.49
C ASN A 203 -53.01 -2.31 63.47
N PRO A 204 -54.26 -2.15 63.90
CA PRO A 204 -55.43 -2.18 63.02
C PRO A 204 -55.52 -1.03 61.98
N GLN A 205 -54.66 0.00 62.06
CA GLN A 205 -54.60 1.11 61.10
C GLN A 205 -53.45 0.97 60.07
N HIS A 206 -52.89 -0.23 59.92
CA HIS A 206 -51.75 -0.46 59.03
C HIS A 206 -52.09 -0.33 57.53
N ASN A 207 -51.14 0.15 56.71
CA ASN A 207 -51.33 0.40 55.26
C ASN A 207 -51.67 -0.85 54.44
N LEU A 208 -51.35 -2.05 54.95
CA LEU A 208 -51.69 -3.34 54.33
C LEU A 208 -53.20 -3.57 54.22
N TYR A 209 -54.01 -3.02 55.13
CA TYR A 209 -55.47 -3.16 55.07
C TYR A 209 -56.09 -2.44 53.86
N GLY A 210 -55.39 -1.45 53.28
CA GLY A 210 -55.76 -0.75 52.05
C GLY A 210 -54.96 -1.19 50.80
N LEU A 211 -54.31 -2.35 50.83
CA LEU A 211 -53.41 -2.79 49.75
C LEU A 211 -54.15 -3.19 48.45
N ARG A 212 -55.34 -3.79 48.55
CA ARG A 212 -56.10 -4.29 47.40
C ARG A 212 -56.33 -3.24 46.29
N PRO A 213 -56.98 -2.10 46.58
CA PRO A 213 -57.24 -1.10 45.55
C PRO A 213 -55.94 -0.48 45.00
N ARG A 214 -54.90 -0.31 45.83
CA ARG A 214 -53.59 0.21 45.38
C ARG A 214 -52.86 -0.76 44.44
N TYR A 215 -52.90 -2.05 44.73
CA TYR A 215 -52.23 -3.08 43.92
C TYR A 215 -52.93 -3.33 42.59
N GLU A 216 -54.27 -3.30 42.54
CA GLU A 216 -55.00 -3.44 41.27
C GLU A 216 -54.64 -2.31 40.28
N GLU A 217 -54.54 -1.06 40.76
CA GLU A 217 -54.10 0.06 39.94
C GLU A 217 -52.62 -0.07 39.53
N TYR A 218 -51.74 -0.40 40.47
CA TYR A 218 -50.30 -0.58 40.21
C TYR A 218 -50.01 -1.73 39.23
N ALA A 219 -50.69 -2.88 39.36
CA ALA A 219 -50.48 -4.05 38.51
C ALA A 219 -50.84 -3.78 37.04
N ILE A 220 -51.87 -2.96 36.79
CA ILE A 220 -52.25 -2.53 35.44
C ILE A 220 -51.15 -1.64 34.83
N VAL A 221 -50.65 -0.67 35.61
CA VAL A 221 -49.57 0.25 35.16
C VAL A 221 -48.27 -0.51 34.92
N LYS A 222 -47.85 -1.38 35.84
CA LYS A 222 -46.61 -2.18 35.72
C LYS A 222 -46.66 -3.10 34.50
N LYS A 223 -47.74 -3.85 34.32
CA LYS A 223 -47.90 -4.74 33.16
C LYS A 223 -47.82 -3.97 31.83
N SER A 224 -48.40 -2.77 31.78
CA SER A 224 -48.31 -1.90 30.60
C SER A 224 -46.88 -1.40 30.35
N MET A 225 -46.18 -0.95 31.41
CA MET A 225 -44.79 -0.49 31.34
C MET A 225 -43.82 -1.57 30.89
N ASP A 226 -43.91 -2.77 31.45
CA ASP A 226 -43.02 -3.89 31.12
C ASP A 226 -43.22 -4.32 29.67
N HIS A 227 -44.49 -4.39 29.22
CA HIS A 227 -44.81 -4.67 27.82
C HIS A 227 -44.22 -3.61 26.87
N ALA A 228 -44.33 -2.32 27.19
CA ALA A 228 -43.76 -1.25 26.38
C ALA A 228 -42.23 -1.34 26.29
N LYS A 229 -41.54 -1.62 27.40
CA LYS A 229 -40.08 -1.80 27.44
C LYS A 229 -39.62 -3.03 26.66
N GLU A 230 -40.36 -4.14 26.73
CA GLU A 230 -40.09 -5.35 25.96
C GLU A 230 -40.19 -5.09 24.45
N LEU A 231 -41.21 -4.35 24.00
CA LEU A 231 -41.36 -3.94 22.60
C LEU A 231 -40.18 -3.06 22.14
N VAL A 232 -39.76 -2.08 22.95
CA VAL A 232 -38.60 -1.21 22.65
C VAL A 232 -37.32 -2.04 22.53
N ASN A 233 -37.06 -2.97 23.45
CA ASN A 233 -35.88 -3.84 23.41
C ASN A 233 -35.88 -4.76 22.19
N THR A 234 -37.02 -5.37 21.87
CA THR A 234 -37.17 -6.22 20.69
C THR A 234 -36.83 -5.44 19.41
N ARG A 235 -37.36 -4.22 19.29
CA ARG A 235 -37.08 -3.35 18.16
C ARG A 235 -35.62 -2.89 18.11
N LEU A 236 -35.01 -2.61 19.26
CA LEU A 236 -33.60 -2.20 19.36
C LEU A 236 -32.66 -3.30 18.85
N ILE A 237 -32.93 -4.56 19.18
CA ILE A 237 -32.13 -5.71 18.71
C ILE A 237 -32.21 -5.81 17.17
N GLU A 238 -33.42 -5.69 16.61
CA GLU A 238 -33.63 -5.73 15.16
C GLU A 238 -32.91 -4.58 14.45
N VAL A 239 -33.00 -3.35 14.97
CA VAL A 239 -32.33 -2.17 14.41
C VAL A 239 -30.82 -2.31 14.46
N LYS A 240 -30.26 -2.77 15.59
CA LYS A 240 -28.82 -3.01 15.77
C LYS A 240 -28.28 -4.04 14.77
N HIS A 241 -29.02 -5.13 14.55
CA HIS A 241 -28.63 -6.16 13.60
C HIS A 241 -28.44 -5.60 12.19
N TRP A 242 -29.44 -4.87 11.67
CA TRP A 242 -29.37 -4.25 10.34
C TRP A 242 -28.31 -3.15 10.25
N HIS A 243 -28.17 -2.32 11.29
CA HIS A 243 -27.16 -1.27 11.31
C HIS A 243 -25.74 -1.84 11.18
N ASN A 244 -25.43 -2.93 11.89
CA ASN A 244 -24.13 -3.62 11.78
C ASN A 244 -23.89 -4.22 10.39
N LEU A 245 -24.93 -4.75 9.74
CA LEU A 245 -24.85 -5.24 8.36
C LEU A 245 -24.56 -4.10 7.38
N TYR A 246 -25.17 -2.93 7.56
CA TYR A 246 -24.89 -1.75 6.70
C TYR A 246 -23.45 -1.27 6.85
N LEU A 247 -22.93 -1.19 8.07
CA LEU A 247 -21.53 -0.83 8.31
C LEU A 247 -20.57 -1.86 7.71
N THR A 248 -20.96 -3.14 7.68
CA THR A 248 -20.17 -4.18 7.02
C THR A 248 -20.19 -4.01 5.50
N ALA A 249 -21.35 -3.73 4.90
CA ALA A 249 -21.44 -3.44 3.47
C ALA A 249 -20.67 -2.18 3.07
N ALA A 250 -20.76 -1.11 3.86
CA ALA A 250 -19.99 0.13 3.66
C ALA A 250 -18.47 -0.14 3.60
N ARG A 251 -17.95 -0.91 4.57
CA ARG A 251 -16.53 -1.31 4.60
C ARG A 251 -16.11 -2.12 3.38
N VAL A 252 -16.97 -3.00 2.87
CA VAL A 252 -16.70 -3.80 1.65
C VAL A 252 -16.62 -2.90 0.42
N PHE A 253 -17.50 -1.90 0.30
CA PHE A 253 -17.52 -0.97 -0.84
C PHE A 253 -16.36 0.02 -0.81
N GLU A 254 -16.00 0.54 0.37
CA GLU A 254 -14.87 1.46 0.53
C GLU A 254 -13.52 0.74 0.40
N GLY A 255 -13.43 -0.51 0.85
CA GLY A 255 -12.20 -1.29 0.87
C GLY A 255 -11.91 -2.10 -0.39
N GLY A 256 -12.78 -2.08 -1.41
CA GLY A 256 -12.58 -2.82 -2.67
C GLY A 256 -12.63 -4.35 -2.56
N GLN A 257 -13.00 -4.89 -1.39
CA GLN A 257 -12.97 -6.34 -1.09
C GLN A 257 -13.85 -7.16 -2.05
N ALA A 258 -14.96 -6.60 -2.53
CA ALA A 258 -15.83 -7.26 -3.49
C ALA A 258 -15.10 -7.61 -4.81
N GLY A 259 -14.15 -6.77 -5.24
CA GLY A 259 -13.32 -7.02 -6.43
C GLY A 259 -12.35 -8.20 -6.22
N GLU A 260 -11.76 -8.30 -5.02
CA GLU A 260 -10.90 -9.43 -4.67
C GLU A 260 -11.68 -10.74 -4.61
N TRP A 261 -12.88 -10.72 -4.01
CA TRP A 261 -13.77 -11.89 -4.00
C TRP A 261 -14.16 -12.31 -5.41
N ARG A 262 -14.46 -11.34 -6.28
CA ARG A 262 -14.79 -11.60 -7.69
C ARG A 262 -13.64 -12.28 -8.44
N ALA A 263 -12.39 -11.88 -8.17
CA ALA A 263 -11.21 -12.49 -8.76
C ALA A 263 -10.98 -13.93 -8.25
N LYS A 264 -11.25 -14.20 -6.96
CA LYS A 264 -11.13 -15.55 -6.37
C LYS A 264 -12.15 -16.53 -6.94
N VAL A 265 -13.39 -16.09 -7.16
CA VAL A 265 -14.46 -16.93 -7.72
C VAL A 265 -14.16 -17.36 -9.16
N SER A 266 -13.52 -16.51 -9.98
CA SER A 266 -13.13 -16.87 -11.35
C SER A 266 -12.05 -17.95 -11.43
N ASN A 267 -11.26 -18.15 -10.37
CA ASN A 267 -10.10 -19.06 -10.36
C ASN A 267 -10.38 -20.40 -9.65
N ALA A 268 -11.57 -20.59 -9.06
CA ALA A 268 -11.95 -21.82 -8.38
C ALA A 268 -12.42 -22.87 -9.41
N GLY A 269 -11.46 -23.66 -9.92
CA GLY A 269 -11.70 -24.70 -10.92
C GLY A 269 -12.59 -25.87 -10.45
N VAL A 270 -13.14 -26.58 -11.44
CA VAL A 270 -14.05 -27.73 -11.40
C VAL A 270 -13.64 -28.78 -10.35
N MET A 271 -14.63 -29.39 -9.67
CA MET A 271 -14.42 -30.55 -8.79
C MET A 271 -13.56 -31.61 -9.49
N LEU A 272 -12.45 -32.01 -8.86
CA LEU A 272 -11.60 -33.12 -9.33
C LEU A 272 -12.40 -34.41 -9.27
N ALA A 273 -12.27 -35.26 -10.30
CA ALA A 273 -12.91 -36.58 -10.38
C ALA A 273 -12.38 -37.53 -9.28
N SER A 274 -12.98 -37.41 -8.10
CA SER A 274 -12.63 -38.10 -6.86
C SER A 274 -12.83 -39.61 -6.93
N VAL A 275 -13.80 -40.08 -7.73
CA VAL A 275 -14.16 -41.50 -7.83
C VAL A 275 -13.27 -42.27 -8.82
N ALA A 276 -12.64 -41.56 -9.77
CA ALA A 276 -11.90 -42.15 -10.89
C ALA A 276 -10.84 -43.21 -10.48
N PRO A 277 -10.02 -43.01 -9.42
CA PRO A 277 -8.98 -43.98 -9.02
C PRO A 277 -9.53 -45.35 -8.56
N VAL A 278 -10.81 -45.42 -8.20
CA VAL A 278 -11.41 -46.59 -7.53
C VAL A 278 -12.44 -47.32 -8.43
N THR A 279 -12.81 -46.72 -9.55
CA THR A 279 -13.77 -47.26 -10.53
C THR A 279 -13.42 -48.67 -11.02
N GLU A 280 -12.16 -48.89 -11.39
CA GLU A 280 -11.67 -50.18 -11.89
C GLU A 280 -11.70 -51.26 -10.80
N PHE A 281 -11.44 -50.89 -9.55
CA PHE A 281 -11.52 -51.80 -8.41
C PHE A 281 -12.98 -52.20 -8.11
N LEU A 282 -13.89 -51.22 -8.03
CA LEU A 282 -15.30 -51.45 -7.73
C LEU A 282 -16.00 -52.29 -8.81
N THR A 283 -15.64 -52.09 -10.07
CA THR A 283 -16.17 -52.90 -11.19
C THR A 283 -15.69 -54.34 -11.13
N LYS A 284 -14.40 -54.58 -10.82
CA LYS A 284 -13.84 -55.92 -10.60
C LYS A 284 -14.43 -56.62 -9.36
N ALA A 285 -14.84 -55.87 -8.34
CA ALA A 285 -15.46 -56.37 -7.12
C ALA A 285 -16.99 -56.63 -7.23
N GLY A 286 -17.58 -56.49 -8.42
CA GLY A 286 -19.02 -56.67 -8.64
C GLY A 286 -19.91 -55.54 -8.11
N GLN A 287 -19.33 -54.38 -7.79
CA GLN A 287 -19.98 -53.19 -7.22
C GLN A 287 -20.00 -52.01 -8.20
N GLY A 288 -20.00 -52.27 -9.51
CA GLY A 288 -19.99 -51.23 -10.55
C GLY A 288 -21.16 -50.24 -10.45
N GLN A 289 -22.31 -50.66 -9.91
CA GLN A 289 -23.47 -49.78 -9.68
C GLN A 289 -23.19 -48.69 -8.62
N LEU A 290 -22.36 -48.96 -7.62
CA LEU A 290 -22.00 -47.97 -6.60
C LEU A 290 -21.07 -46.89 -7.19
N ALA A 291 -20.12 -47.31 -8.05
CA ALA A 291 -19.23 -46.41 -8.75
C ALA A 291 -20.00 -45.45 -9.67
N THR A 292 -20.93 -45.98 -10.48
CA THR A 292 -21.75 -45.15 -11.39
C THR A 292 -22.70 -44.22 -10.63
N GLN A 293 -23.22 -44.63 -9.47
CA GLN A 293 -24.00 -43.74 -8.60
C GLN A 293 -23.16 -42.60 -8.04
N CYS A 294 -21.93 -42.87 -7.60
CA CYS A 294 -21.02 -41.83 -7.10
C CYS A 294 -20.66 -40.84 -8.22
N GLU A 295 -20.23 -41.34 -9.39
CA GLU A 295 -19.92 -40.52 -10.57
C GLU A 295 -21.11 -39.64 -10.99
N HIS A 296 -22.32 -40.21 -11.01
CA HIS A 296 -23.51 -39.44 -11.35
C HIS A 296 -23.79 -38.33 -10.34
N THR A 297 -23.71 -38.62 -9.04
CA THR A 297 -23.89 -37.59 -8.00
C THR A 297 -22.79 -36.52 -8.02
N GLU A 298 -21.56 -36.90 -8.36
CA GLU A 298 -20.42 -35.99 -8.49
C GLU A 298 -20.61 -35.03 -9.68
N VAL A 299 -21.10 -35.53 -10.83
CA VAL A 299 -21.43 -34.70 -12.00
C VAL A 299 -22.57 -33.74 -11.69
N GLU A 300 -23.63 -34.20 -11.03
CA GLU A 300 -24.76 -33.34 -10.64
C GLU A 300 -24.32 -32.29 -9.60
N LEU A 301 -23.51 -32.66 -8.59
CA LEU A 301 -22.97 -31.72 -7.61
C LEU A 301 -22.08 -30.67 -8.29
N SER A 302 -21.19 -31.10 -9.19
CA SER A 302 -20.33 -30.20 -9.98
C SER A 302 -21.13 -29.21 -10.83
N LYS A 303 -22.24 -29.66 -11.44
CA LYS A 303 -23.15 -28.79 -12.19
C LYS A 303 -23.81 -27.72 -11.31
N VAL A 304 -24.31 -28.09 -10.13
CA VAL A 304 -24.93 -27.12 -9.20
C VAL A 304 -23.88 -26.17 -8.62
N VAL A 305 -22.67 -26.66 -8.30
CA VAL A 305 -21.53 -25.84 -7.86
C VAL A 305 -21.16 -24.78 -8.92
N ASN A 306 -21.08 -25.16 -10.19
CA ASN A 306 -20.86 -24.23 -11.30
C ASN A 306 -21.98 -23.17 -11.40
N GLN A 307 -23.24 -23.57 -11.18
CA GLN A 307 -24.36 -22.61 -11.13
C GLN A 307 -24.20 -21.61 -9.96
N VAL A 308 -23.81 -22.08 -8.77
CA VAL A 308 -23.51 -21.21 -7.62
C VAL A 308 -22.38 -20.24 -7.95
N GLN A 309 -21.28 -20.70 -8.54
CA GLN A 309 -20.16 -19.83 -8.94
C GLN A 309 -20.59 -18.75 -9.94
N ASN A 310 -21.40 -19.10 -10.95
CA ASN A 310 -21.87 -18.15 -11.96
C ASN A 310 -22.77 -17.08 -11.35
N VAL A 311 -23.76 -17.46 -10.52
CA VAL A 311 -24.67 -16.51 -9.88
C VAL A 311 -23.94 -15.68 -8.81
N LEU A 312 -22.98 -16.28 -8.09
CA LEU A 312 -22.11 -15.58 -7.16
C LEU A 312 -21.27 -14.52 -7.87
N GLY A 313 -20.64 -14.88 -8.99
CA GLY A 313 -19.89 -13.94 -9.84
C GLY A 313 -20.76 -12.79 -10.33
N ALA A 314 -21.96 -13.08 -10.85
CA ALA A 314 -22.92 -12.06 -11.28
C ALA A 314 -23.38 -11.15 -10.13
N SER A 315 -23.59 -11.71 -8.93
CA SER A 315 -23.96 -10.95 -7.72
C SER A 315 -22.84 -10.00 -7.30
N LEU A 316 -21.59 -10.48 -7.32
CA LEU A 316 -20.42 -9.64 -7.03
C LEU A 316 -20.25 -8.53 -8.07
N ASP A 317 -20.47 -8.81 -9.36
CA ASP A 317 -20.42 -7.79 -10.42
C ASP A 317 -21.49 -6.70 -10.20
N LEU A 318 -22.69 -7.07 -9.77
CA LEU A 318 -23.75 -6.11 -9.41
C LEU A 318 -23.42 -5.32 -8.13
N LEU A 319 -22.84 -5.96 -7.11
CA LEU A 319 -22.39 -5.28 -5.89
C LEU A 319 -21.25 -4.30 -6.17
N ILE A 320 -20.30 -4.63 -7.05
CA ILE A 320 -19.24 -3.72 -7.47
C ILE A 320 -19.83 -2.51 -8.20
N LYS A 321 -20.78 -2.73 -9.12
CA LYS A 321 -21.50 -1.64 -9.79
C LYS A 321 -22.26 -0.76 -8.80
N TYR A 322 -23.00 -1.36 -7.85
CA TYR A 322 -23.72 -0.63 -6.80
C TYR A 322 -22.76 0.17 -5.91
N GLY A 323 -21.72 -0.46 -5.40
CA GLY A 323 -20.68 0.16 -4.58
C GLY A 323 -20.01 1.34 -5.28
N GLY A 324 -19.73 1.21 -6.57
CA GLY A 324 -19.18 2.29 -7.39
C GLY A 324 -20.06 3.54 -7.45
N VAL A 325 -21.38 3.40 -7.40
CA VAL A 325 -22.32 4.53 -7.30
C VAL A 325 -22.43 5.02 -5.86
N TRP A 326 -22.58 4.09 -4.92
CA TRP A 326 -22.76 4.34 -3.48
C TRP A 326 -21.62 5.18 -2.88
N VAL A 327 -20.37 4.97 -3.29
CA VAL A 327 -19.21 5.76 -2.81
C VAL A 327 -19.32 7.26 -3.15
N ASN A 328 -20.17 7.64 -4.11
CA ASN A 328 -20.43 9.04 -4.46
C ASN A 328 -21.56 9.68 -3.63
N TYR A 329 -22.16 8.94 -2.68
CA TYR A 329 -23.12 9.51 -1.73
C TYR A 329 -22.41 10.41 -0.71
N PRO A 330 -23.10 11.42 -0.15
CA PRO A 330 -22.55 12.27 0.92
C PRO A 330 -22.03 11.44 2.10
N ALA A 331 -20.90 11.81 2.71
CA ALA A 331 -20.26 11.02 3.76
C ALA A 331 -21.15 10.73 4.98
N ASP A 332 -22.09 11.62 5.28
CA ASP A 332 -23.00 11.53 6.42
C ASP A 332 -24.30 10.76 6.13
N HIS A 333 -24.49 10.22 4.93
CA HIS A 333 -25.72 9.56 4.53
C HIS A 333 -26.10 8.35 5.42
N LEU A 334 -25.12 7.61 5.94
CA LEU A 334 -25.37 6.50 6.87
C LEU A 334 -25.89 7.02 8.22
N SER A 335 -25.39 8.16 8.69
CA SER A 335 -25.84 8.77 9.95
C SER A 335 -27.26 9.33 9.85
N ARG A 336 -27.66 9.83 8.68
CA ARG A 336 -29.01 10.34 8.37
C ARG A 336 -30.01 9.24 7.97
N HIS A 337 -29.57 7.98 7.92
CA HIS A 337 -30.45 6.86 7.56
C HIS A 337 -31.46 6.55 8.68
N ARG A 338 -32.69 6.15 8.33
CA ARG A 338 -33.80 5.86 9.27
C ARG A 338 -33.36 4.99 10.46
N LEU A 339 -32.64 3.89 10.18
CA LEU A 339 -32.16 2.96 11.22
C LEU A 339 -31.17 3.60 12.20
N SER A 340 -30.29 4.49 11.72
CA SER A 340 -29.30 5.15 12.57
C SER A 340 -29.97 6.14 13.52
N GLU A 341 -30.98 6.87 13.05
CA GLU A 341 -31.80 7.76 13.88
C GLU A 341 -32.62 6.97 14.91
N GLN A 342 -33.31 5.90 14.48
CA GLN A 342 -34.09 5.04 15.38
C GLN A 342 -33.21 4.35 16.44
N LEU A 343 -31.97 3.98 16.10
CA LEU A 343 -31.02 3.42 17.06
C LEU A 343 -30.73 4.41 18.19
N VAL A 344 -30.49 5.68 17.85
CA VAL A 344 -30.25 6.76 18.83
C VAL A 344 -31.50 6.97 19.68
N TRP A 345 -32.69 7.03 19.06
CA TRP A 345 -33.95 7.28 19.76
C TRP A 345 -34.34 6.13 20.71
N LEU A 346 -34.28 4.88 20.26
CA LEU A 346 -34.61 3.70 21.09
C LEU A 346 -33.64 3.58 22.28
N THR A 347 -32.36 3.88 22.07
CA THR A 347 -31.37 3.91 23.15
C THR A 347 -31.70 5.01 24.16
N SER A 348 -32.12 6.19 23.69
CA SER A 348 -32.55 7.29 24.54
C SER A 348 -33.80 6.94 25.37
N LEU A 349 -34.76 6.19 24.81
CA LEU A 349 -35.99 5.78 25.51
C LEU A 349 -35.71 4.79 26.65
N LEU A 350 -34.75 3.88 26.47
CA LEU A 350 -34.36 2.94 27.54
C LEU A 350 -33.56 3.62 28.66
N GLN A 351 -32.87 4.72 28.36
CA GLN A 351 -32.14 5.51 29.37
C GLN A 351 -33.08 6.40 30.18
N ASP A 352 -34.09 6.99 29.55
CA ASP A 352 -35.09 7.85 30.18
C ASP A 352 -36.50 7.50 29.67
N PHE A 353 -37.20 6.66 30.42
CA PHE A 353 -38.57 6.21 30.08
C PHE A 353 -39.62 7.17 30.68
N SER A 354 -39.60 8.43 30.24
CA SER A 354 -40.52 9.49 30.66
C SER A 354 -41.44 9.96 29.53
N LEU A 355 -42.62 10.51 29.88
CA LEU A 355 -43.56 11.04 28.89
C LEU A 355 -42.93 12.14 28.02
N ASN A 356 -42.14 13.02 28.63
CA ASN A 356 -41.47 14.12 27.92
C ASN A 356 -40.47 13.60 26.87
N ASN A 357 -39.68 12.58 27.21
CA ASN A 357 -38.74 12.00 26.26
C ASN A 357 -39.47 11.26 25.12
N VAL A 358 -40.53 10.50 25.44
CA VAL A 358 -41.37 9.83 24.42
C VAL A 358 -41.99 10.84 23.46
N GLN A 359 -42.57 11.94 23.97
CA GLN A 359 -43.13 13.01 23.13
C GLN A 359 -42.07 13.70 22.26
N MET A 360 -40.87 13.93 22.81
CA MET A 360 -39.75 14.46 22.05
C MET A 360 -39.37 13.52 20.89
N VAL A 361 -39.26 12.22 21.14
CA VAL A 361 -38.95 11.21 20.11
C VAL A 361 -40.06 11.15 19.05
N ILE A 362 -41.33 11.15 19.45
CA ILE A 362 -42.47 11.19 18.52
C ILE A 362 -42.37 12.42 17.60
N SER A 363 -42.12 13.60 18.17
CA SER A 363 -41.99 14.83 17.38
C SER A 363 -40.86 14.77 16.34
N LYS A 364 -39.71 14.17 16.70
CA LYS A 364 -38.56 13.99 15.80
C LYS A 364 -38.79 12.89 14.76
N SER A 365 -39.63 11.90 15.07
CA SER A 365 -39.93 10.78 14.18
C SER A 365 -40.81 11.16 12.97
N HIS A 366 -41.56 12.26 13.07
CA HIS A 366 -42.37 12.78 11.97
C HIS A 366 -41.47 13.40 10.89
N ARG A 367 -41.27 12.66 9.79
CA ARG A 367 -40.58 13.16 8.60
C ARG A 367 -41.53 14.00 7.75
N GLU A 368 -41.23 15.29 7.62
CA GLU A 368 -41.93 16.19 6.71
C GLU A 368 -41.57 15.91 5.24
N ALA A 369 -42.48 16.25 4.32
CA ALA A 369 -42.21 16.18 2.90
C ALA A 369 -41.07 17.15 2.52
N PRO A 370 -40.24 16.83 1.50
CA PRO A 370 -39.13 17.68 1.12
C PRO A 370 -39.60 19.08 0.69
N ASP A 371 -38.96 20.11 1.24
CA ASP A 371 -39.27 21.52 0.92
C ASP A 371 -38.99 21.84 -0.57
N ALA A 372 -39.75 22.77 -1.13
CA ALA A 372 -39.64 23.22 -2.51
C ALA A 372 -38.24 23.79 -2.84
N THR A 373 -37.58 24.38 -1.85
CA THR A 373 -36.20 24.89 -1.98
C THR A 373 -35.20 23.74 -2.20
N ALA A 374 -35.31 22.67 -1.41
CA ALA A 374 -34.46 21.48 -1.52
C ALA A 374 -34.66 20.73 -2.84
N VAL A 375 -35.91 20.63 -3.31
CA VAL A 375 -36.23 20.07 -4.64
C VAL A 375 -35.60 20.91 -5.75
N SER A 376 -35.71 22.25 -5.69
CA SER A 376 -35.12 23.14 -6.70
C SER A 376 -33.59 23.06 -6.73
N GLN A 377 -32.94 22.95 -5.58
CA GLN A 377 -31.49 22.78 -5.48
C GLN A 377 -31.04 21.44 -6.09
N ALA A 378 -31.72 20.34 -5.76
CA ALA A 378 -31.41 19.02 -6.31
C ALA A 378 -31.52 19.00 -7.85
N CYS A 379 -32.57 19.61 -8.41
CA CYS A 379 -32.75 19.73 -9.86
C CYS A 379 -31.67 20.60 -10.53
N ASN A 380 -31.23 21.69 -9.88
CA ASN A 380 -30.19 22.57 -10.42
C ASN A 380 -28.85 21.83 -10.51
N ILE A 381 -28.46 21.10 -9.46
CA ILE A 381 -27.24 20.28 -9.45
C ILE A 381 -27.29 19.21 -10.55
N ASP A 382 -28.43 18.55 -10.73
CA ASP A 382 -28.61 17.52 -11.78
C ASP A 382 -28.41 18.11 -13.19
N MET A 383 -29.05 19.23 -13.50
CA MET A 383 -28.88 19.94 -14.78
C MET A 383 -27.43 20.40 -15.01
N GLN A 384 -26.75 20.85 -13.96
CA GLN A 384 -25.35 21.27 -14.04
C GLN A 384 -24.41 20.09 -14.33
N LEU A 385 -24.60 18.94 -13.68
CA LEU A 385 -23.82 17.72 -13.94
C LEU A 385 -24.04 17.20 -15.37
N GLN A 386 -25.28 17.26 -15.86
CA GLN A 386 -25.60 16.91 -17.24
C GLN A 386 -24.90 17.86 -18.23
N SER A 387 -24.96 19.16 -18.00
CA SER A 387 -24.28 20.17 -18.83
C SER A 387 -22.76 19.93 -18.86
N LYS A 388 -22.16 19.65 -17.70
CA LYS A 388 -20.73 19.33 -17.59
C LYS A 388 -20.36 18.05 -18.35
N SER A 389 -21.18 16.99 -18.25
CA SER A 389 -20.97 15.74 -19.00
C SER A 389 -20.98 15.98 -20.51
N LEU A 390 -21.94 16.77 -21.03
CA LEU A 390 -22.00 17.15 -22.44
C LEU A 390 -20.80 18.01 -22.87
N GLN A 391 -20.38 18.94 -22.02
CA GLN A 391 -19.20 19.78 -22.27
C GLN A 391 -17.93 18.93 -22.41
N VAL A 392 -17.69 18.00 -21.47
CA VAL A 392 -16.50 17.12 -21.48
C VAL A 392 -16.52 16.21 -22.70
N THR A 393 -17.67 15.64 -23.06
CA THR A 393 -17.83 14.82 -24.28
C THR A 393 -17.51 15.62 -25.55
N SER A 394 -17.98 16.87 -25.63
CA SER A 394 -17.65 17.76 -26.76
C SER A 394 -16.15 18.09 -26.83
N GLN A 395 -15.50 18.34 -25.68
CA GLN A 395 -14.06 18.58 -25.62
C GLN A 395 -13.27 17.35 -26.06
N LEU A 396 -13.64 16.15 -25.59
CA LEU A 396 -13.00 14.90 -25.97
C LEU A 396 -13.12 14.63 -27.48
N GLN A 397 -14.28 14.91 -28.07
CA GLN A 397 -14.46 14.80 -29.51
C GLN A 397 -13.52 15.74 -30.28
N LYS A 398 -13.38 17.00 -29.85
CA LYS A 398 -12.46 17.97 -30.47
C LYS A 398 -11.00 17.52 -30.40
N VAL A 399 -10.58 16.87 -29.31
CA VAL A 399 -9.23 16.31 -29.19
C VAL A 399 -9.01 15.20 -30.23
N TYR A 400 -9.93 14.23 -30.34
CA TYR A 400 -9.81 13.17 -31.36
C TYR A 400 -9.88 13.70 -32.79
N GLU A 401 -10.67 14.74 -33.06
CA GLU A 401 -10.71 15.41 -34.37
C GLU A 401 -9.35 16.06 -34.71
N ARG A 402 -8.70 16.71 -33.72
CA ARG A 402 -7.35 17.27 -33.88
C ARG A 402 -6.31 16.18 -34.11
N MET A 403 -6.30 15.11 -33.30
CA MET A 403 -5.42 13.96 -33.49
C MET A 403 -5.54 13.37 -34.89
N ARG A 404 -6.78 13.26 -35.40
CA ARG A 404 -7.04 12.79 -36.77
C ARG A 404 -6.48 13.73 -37.83
N SER A 405 -6.63 15.04 -37.66
CA SER A 405 -6.12 16.04 -38.59
C SER A 405 -4.59 16.08 -38.67
N GLU A 406 -3.90 15.75 -37.57
CA GLU A 406 -2.43 15.70 -37.50
C GLU A 406 -1.84 14.32 -37.89
N GLY A 407 -2.70 13.33 -38.17
CA GLY A 407 -2.29 11.98 -38.54
C GLY A 407 -1.79 11.13 -37.37
N LEU A 408 -2.36 11.32 -36.17
CA LEU A 408 -1.95 10.70 -34.90
C LEU A 408 -2.87 9.54 -34.46
N ASN A 409 -3.61 8.93 -35.39
CA ASN A 409 -4.62 7.92 -35.06
C ASN A 409 -4.02 6.56 -34.62
N ASP A 410 -2.81 6.25 -35.07
CA ASP A 410 -2.12 4.99 -34.79
C ASP A 410 -0.76 5.28 -34.15
N GLY A 411 -0.70 5.18 -32.82
CA GLY A 411 0.51 5.46 -32.08
C GLY A 411 1.67 4.51 -32.40
N VAL A 412 1.37 3.26 -32.77
CA VAL A 412 2.40 2.28 -33.16
C VAL A 412 3.02 2.69 -34.49
N MET A 413 2.20 3.10 -35.47
CA MET A 413 2.69 3.64 -36.74
C MET A 413 3.59 4.87 -36.52
N VAL A 414 3.18 5.82 -35.68
CA VAL A 414 3.98 7.03 -35.40
C VAL A 414 5.34 6.65 -34.81
N VAL A 415 5.39 5.75 -33.83
CA VAL A 415 6.67 5.29 -33.23
C VAL A 415 7.54 4.56 -34.25
N ASN A 416 6.95 3.68 -35.07
CA ASN A 416 7.67 2.96 -36.12
C ASN A 416 8.28 3.92 -37.15
N THR A 417 7.55 4.95 -37.58
CA THR A 417 8.08 5.95 -38.54
C THR A 417 9.30 6.72 -37.99
N VAL A 418 9.37 6.95 -36.67
CA VAL A 418 10.57 7.55 -36.04
C VAL A 418 11.77 6.61 -36.14
N GLN A 419 11.56 5.32 -35.88
CA GLN A 419 12.62 4.31 -35.98
C GLN A 419 13.09 4.11 -37.42
N GLU A 420 12.16 4.01 -38.37
CA GLU A 420 12.46 3.87 -39.81
C GLU A 420 13.26 5.06 -40.35
N THR A 421 12.85 6.28 -40.00
CA THR A 421 13.55 7.50 -40.43
C THR A 421 14.92 7.66 -39.75
N SER A 422 15.05 7.25 -38.48
CA SER A 422 16.35 7.23 -37.78
C SER A 422 17.33 6.22 -38.41
N LEU A 423 16.83 5.03 -38.77
CA LEU A 423 17.61 4.04 -39.51
C LEU A 423 18.04 4.58 -40.87
N ALA A 424 17.15 5.25 -41.61
CA ALA A 424 17.48 5.85 -42.90
C ALA A 424 18.59 6.91 -42.80
N LEU A 425 18.60 7.73 -41.74
CA LEU A 425 19.69 8.68 -41.46
C LEU A 425 21.02 7.94 -41.22
N SER A 426 21.00 6.89 -40.40
CA SER A 426 22.19 6.09 -40.12
C SER A 426 22.72 5.41 -41.39
N THR A 427 21.84 4.83 -42.21
CA THR A 427 22.20 4.21 -43.48
C THR A 427 22.85 5.21 -44.43
N LEU A 428 22.27 6.40 -44.60
CA LEU A 428 22.84 7.47 -45.45
C LEU A 428 24.26 7.84 -45.03
N VAL A 429 24.50 7.96 -43.71
CA VAL A 429 25.83 8.25 -43.15
C VAL A 429 26.80 7.09 -43.41
N THR A 430 26.38 5.83 -43.20
CA THR A 430 27.24 4.66 -43.42
C THR A 430 27.58 4.40 -44.88
N GLU A 431 26.64 4.61 -45.81
CA GLU A 431 26.82 4.37 -47.25
C GLU A 431 27.83 5.33 -47.89
N HIS A 432 27.88 6.58 -47.41
CA HIS A 432 28.73 7.63 -47.97
C HIS A 432 29.97 7.94 -47.12
N GLY A 433 30.19 7.19 -46.03
CA GLY A 433 31.37 7.31 -45.15
C GLY A 433 31.60 8.74 -44.64
N ILE A 434 32.83 9.23 -44.79
CA ILE A 434 33.25 10.58 -44.34
C ILE A 434 32.42 11.68 -45.03
N SER A 435 32.10 11.49 -46.31
CA SER A 435 31.28 12.44 -47.08
C SER A 435 29.83 12.47 -46.57
N GLY A 436 29.31 11.32 -46.13
CA GLY A 436 28.00 11.21 -45.47
C GLY A 436 27.97 11.92 -44.11
N VAL A 437 29.03 11.74 -43.30
CA VAL A 437 29.20 12.43 -42.01
C VAL A 437 29.24 13.95 -42.18
N ALA A 438 30.00 14.45 -43.15
CA ALA A 438 30.09 15.88 -43.43
C ALA A 438 28.76 16.47 -43.92
N ALA A 439 28.07 15.80 -44.87
CA ALA A 439 26.77 16.22 -45.36
C ALA A 439 25.68 16.22 -44.26
N MET A 440 25.68 15.22 -43.38
CA MET A 440 24.77 15.14 -42.23
C MET A 440 25.06 16.22 -41.19
N THR A 441 26.33 16.47 -40.88
CA THR A 441 26.74 17.55 -39.95
C THR A 441 26.26 18.91 -40.47
N CYS A 442 26.37 19.16 -41.78
CA CYS A 442 25.86 20.38 -42.40
C CYS A 442 24.35 20.53 -42.28
N ALA A 443 23.59 19.46 -42.53
CA ALA A 443 22.14 19.44 -42.38
C ALA A 443 21.70 19.71 -40.93
N LEU A 444 22.36 19.05 -39.97
CA LEU A 444 22.06 19.20 -38.53
C LEU A 444 22.34 20.60 -38.01
N LEU A 445 23.48 21.22 -38.37
CA LEU A 445 23.81 22.59 -37.96
C LEU A 445 22.82 23.61 -38.52
N ASN A 446 22.42 23.47 -39.79
CA ASN A 446 21.44 24.36 -40.40
C ASN A 446 20.06 24.23 -39.75
N SER A 447 19.58 23.00 -39.51
CA SER A 447 18.31 22.75 -38.82
C SER A 447 18.31 23.24 -37.37
N LEU A 448 19.41 23.04 -36.63
CA LEU A 448 19.54 23.54 -35.25
C LEU A 448 19.57 25.07 -35.19
N THR A 449 20.21 25.73 -36.16
CA THR A 449 20.22 27.20 -36.26
C THR A 449 18.81 27.75 -36.52
N GLN A 450 18.07 27.17 -37.48
CA GLN A 450 16.68 27.57 -37.76
C GLN A 450 15.76 27.38 -36.54
N LEU A 451 15.89 26.25 -35.84
CA LEU A 451 15.10 25.96 -34.66
C LEU A 451 15.45 26.88 -33.49
N THR A 452 16.73 27.23 -33.33
CA THR A 452 17.22 28.19 -32.32
C THR A 452 16.63 29.58 -32.53
N SER A 453 16.62 30.08 -33.77
CA SER A 453 16.02 31.37 -34.14
C SER A 453 14.49 31.36 -34.00
N ALA A 454 13.82 30.25 -34.30
CA ALA A 454 12.39 30.09 -34.06
C ALA A 454 12.04 30.09 -32.56
N ARG A 455 12.84 29.39 -31.75
CA ARG A 455 12.66 29.32 -30.30
C ARG A 455 12.86 30.67 -29.62
N LEU A 456 13.88 31.43 -30.03
CA LEU A 456 14.14 32.76 -29.48
C LEU A 456 12.97 33.72 -29.72
N ARG A 457 12.33 33.66 -30.89
CA ARG A 457 11.10 34.43 -31.18
C ARG A 457 9.94 34.01 -30.28
N ALA A 458 9.77 32.72 -30.02
CA ALA A 458 8.77 32.22 -29.11
C ALA A 458 9.02 32.67 -27.66
N ASP A 459 10.27 32.60 -27.19
CA ASP A 459 10.68 33.05 -25.84
C ASP A 459 10.48 34.57 -25.67
N LYS A 460 10.77 35.38 -26.69
CA LYS A 460 10.46 36.83 -26.69
C LYS A 460 8.96 37.10 -26.60
N THR A 461 8.14 36.30 -27.30
CA THR A 461 6.68 36.42 -27.23
C THR A 461 6.17 36.06 -25.83
N ALA A 462 6.72 35.00 -25.22
CA ALA A 462 6.40 34.59 -23.86
C ALA A 462 6.83 35.66 -22.84
N ALA A 463 8.04 36.23 -22.97
CA ALA A 463 8.52 37.31 -22.12
C ALA A 463 7.63 38.56 -22.20
N GLY A 464 7.16 38.91 -23.40
CA GLY A 464 6.23 40.03 -23.62
C GLY A 464 4.83 39.81 -23.05
N ALA A 465 4.39 38.56 -22.87
CA ALA A 465 3.08 38.24 -22.31
C ALA A 465 3.00 38.45 -20.79
N GLY A 466 4.12 38.36 -20.07
CA GLY A 466 4.19 38.56 -18.62
C GLY A 466 3.21 37.67 -17.85
N GLU A 467 2.32 38.26 -17.05
CA GLU A 467 1.29 37.53 -16.29
C GLU A 467 0.27 36.82 -17.19
N GLY A 468 0.10 37.26 -18.44
CA GLY A 468 -0.78 36.63 -19.43
C GLY A 468 -0.22 35.33 -20.02
N LEU A 469 1.00 34.93 -19.64
CA LEU A 469 1.62 33.68 -20.12
C LEU A 469 0.75 32.45 -19.81
N VAL A 470 0.00 32.47 -18.70
CA VAL A 470 -0.87 31.36 -18.27
C VAL A 470 -1.88 30.95 -19.34
N ASP A 471 -2.40 31.89 -20.12
CA ASP A 471 -3.42 31.66 -21.14
C ASP A 471 -2.87 31.77 -22.58
N LEU A 472 -1.56 31.98 -22.74
CA LEU A 472 -0.93 32.12 -24.06
C LEU A 472 -1.02 30.81 -24.85
N THR A 473 -1.53 30.90 -26.08
CA THR A 473 -1.56 29.79 -27.03
C THR A 473 -0.74 30.13 -28.27
N ILE A 474 0.08 29.19 -28.72
CA ILE A 474 0.94 29.30 -29.90
C ILE A 474 0.57 28.12 -30.81
N GLY A 475 0.15 28.39 -32.04
CA GLY A 475 -0.26 27.34 -32.98
C GLY A 475 -1.48 26.52 -32.52
N GLY A 476 -2.32 27.05 -31.61
CA GLY A 476 -3.48 26.34 -31.06
C GLY A 476 -3.19 25.40 -29.89
N LEU A 477 -1.93 25.33 -29.44
CA LEU A 477 -1.48 24.65 -28.24
C LEU A 477 -1.13 25.65 -27.14
N TRP A 478 -1.30 25.27 -25.89
CA TRP A 478 -0.79 26.04 -24.75
C TRP A 478 0.74 26.14 -24.83
N TRP A 479 1.32 27.32 -24.58
CA TRP A 479 2.72 27.63 -24.88
C TRP A 479 3.74 26.65 -24.26
N LEU A 480 3.48 26.08 -23.08
CA LEU A 480 4.41 25.13 -22.43
C LEU A 480 4.50 23.83 -23.25
N ARG A 481 3.40 23.42 -23.89
CA ARG A 481 3.33 22.21 -24.70
C ARG A 481 4.05 22.41 -26.04
N GLU A 482 3.85 23.54 -26.69
CA GLU A 482 4.65 23.90 -27.87
C GLU A 482 6.14 24.02 -27.50
N SER A 483 6.43 24.48 -26.28
CA SER A 483 7.81 24.54 -25.77
C SER A 483 8.44 23.17 -25.58
N MET A 484 7.69 22.21 -25.06
CA MET A 484 8.13 20.81 -24.95
C MET A 484 8.45 20.19 -26.32
N VAL A 485 7.57 20.42 -27.31
CA VAL A 485 7.77 19.89 -28.67
C VAL A 485 9.00 20.49 -29.34
N THR A 486 9.16 21.82 -29.24
CA THR A 486 10.31 22.52 -29.84
C THR A 486 11.63 22.16 -29.16
N LEU A 487 11.67 22.12 -27.82
CA LEU A 487 12.87 21.75 -27.06
C LEU A 487 13.24 20.28 -27.26
N GLY A 488 12.26 19.37 -27.32
CA GLY A 488 12.50 17.96 -27.66
C GLY A 488 13.12 17.78 -29.05
N GLY A 489 12.68 18.57 -30.04
CA GLY A 489 13.32 18.59 -31.35
C GLY A 489 14.77 19.11 -31.32
N MET A 490 15.07 20.09 -30.46
CA MET A 490 16.44 20.58 -30.30
C MET A 490 17.34 19.53 -29.63
N VAL A 491 16.86 18.81 -28.61
CA VAL A 491 17.60 17.72 -27.96
C VAL A 491 17.85 16.57 -28.92
N GLU A 492 16.87 16.21 -29.77
CA GLU A 492 17.05 15.21 -30.83
C GLU A 492 18.16 15.63 -31.81
N LEU A 493 18.15 16.89 -32.26
CA LEU A 493 19.18 17.42 -33.14
C LEU A 493 20.57 17.35 -32.51
N VAL A 494 20.70 17.71 -31.23
CA VAL A 494 21.96 17.61 -30.50
C VAL A 494 22.40 16.16 -30.34
N THR A 495 21.47 15.24 -30.09
CA THR A 495 21.75 13.80 -29.98
C THR A 495 22.26 13.24 -31.30
N LEU A 496 21.60 13.56 -32.42
CA LEU A 496 22.05 13.16 -33.76
C LEU A 496 23.40 13.77 -34.12
N LEU A 497 23.65 15.03 -33.71
CA LEU A 497 24.93 15.70 -33.90
C LEU A 497 26.05 14.98 -33.15
N THR A 498 25.83 14.56 -31.89
CA THR A 498 26.82 13.77 -31.14
C THR A 498 27.02 12.35 -31.70
N THR A 499 25.99 11.77 -32.30
CA THR A 499 26.02 10.39 -32.82
C THR A 499 26.75 10.29 -34.16
N HIS A 500 26.60 11.30 -35.02
CA HIS A 500 27.10 11.28 -36.39
C HIS A 500 28.30 12.22 -36.65
N SER A 501 28.74 13.02 -35.67
CA SER A 501 29.94 13.89 -35.75
C SER A 501 31.21 13.18 -35.21
N PRO A 502 32.44 13.60 -35.61
CA PRO A 502 33.72 13.13 -35.03
C PRO A 502 33.80 13.23 -33.48
N PRO A 503 34.76 12.55 -32.80
CA PRO A 503 34.78 12.40 -31.34
C PRO A 503 34.63 13.72 -30.57
N ALA A 504 33.90 13.67 -29.45
CA ALA A 504 33.43 14.82 -28.68
C ALA A 504 34.57 15.73 -28.20
N TYR A 505 34.38 17.05 -28.35
CA TYR A 505 35.27 18.03 -27.74
C TYR A 505 34.98 18.09 -26.23
N PRO A 506 35.98 18.10 -25.32
CA PRO A 506 35.73 18.02 -23.87
C PRO A 506 34.79 19.10 -23.31
N GLN A 507 34.69 20.25 -23.98
CA GLN A 507 33.85 21.38 -23.57
C GLN A 507 32.38 21.26 -24.05
N GLU A 508 32.05 20.31 -24.95
CA GLU A 508 30.69 20.11 -25.46
C GLU A 508 29.81 19.36 -24.45
N THR A 509 30.37 18.37 -23.75
CA THR A 509 29.62 17.48 -22.85
C THR A 509 28.85 18.21 -21.75
N PRO A 510 29.43 19.20 -21.04
CA PRO A 510 28.69 19.93 -20.00
C PRO A 510 27.51 20.75 -20.55
N VAL A 511 27.64 21.32 -21.76
CA VAL A 511 26.57 22.12 -22.38
C VAL A 511 25.43 21.22 -22.88
N ILE A 512 25.76 20.03 -23.41
CA ILE A 512 24.77 19.01 -23.77
C ILE A 512 24.01 18.55 -22.52
N GLN A 513 24.71 18.28 -21.41
CA GLN A 513 24.09 17.92 -20.13
C GLN A 513 23.15 19.01 -19.62
N ALA A 514 23.55 20.29 -19.69
CA ALA A 514 22.69 21.41 -19.31
C ALA A 514 21.44 21.52 -20.19
N MET A 515 21.56 21.24 -21.49
CA MET A 515 20.43 21.25 -22.42
C MET A 515 19.46 20.08 -22.19
N SER A 516 19.97 18.89 -21.86
CA SER A 516 19.15 17.76 -21.44
C SER A 516 18.43 18.04 -20.12
N ALA A 517 19.14 18.52 -19.09
CA ALA A 517 18.54 18.89 -17.81
C ALA A 517 17.45 19.97 -17.98
N LEU A 518 17.66 20.93 -18.88
CA LEU A 518 16.65 21.94 -19.22
C LEU A 518 15.38 21.29 -19.83
N HIS A 519 15.55 20.32 -20.73
CA HIS A 519 14.41 19.56 -21.26
C HIS A 519 13.67 18.81 -20.16
N ASP A 520 14.38 18.19 -19.21
CA ASP A 520 13.79 17.45 -18.10
C ASP A 520 13.00 18.36 -17.13
N VAL A 521 13.44 19.62 -16.94
CA VAL A 521 12.66 20.64 -16.21
C VAL A 521 11.35 20.95 -16.94
N PHE A 522 11.38 21.20 -18.25
CA PHE A 522 10.15 21.43 -19.01
C PHE A 522 9.24 20.19 -19.01
N ALA A 523 9.81 18.99 -19.06
CA ALA A 523 9.10 17.72 -19.02
C ALA A 523 8.38 17.53 -17.67
N SER A 524 9.08 17.76 -16.55
CA SER A 524 8.49 17.70 -15.21
C SER A 524 7.41 18.75 -14.98
N LEU A 525 7.56 19.98 -15.51
CA LEU A 525 6.50 21.00 -15.49
C LEU A 525 5.27 20.58 -16.31
N HIS A 526 5.48 19.96 -17.47
CA HIS A 526 4.39 19.41 -18.28
C HIS A 526 3.67 18.26 -17.57
N GLU A 527 4.42 17.34 -16.95
CA GLU A 527 3.88 16.23 -16.15
C GLU A 527 3.14 16.73 -14.90
N LEU A 528 3.63 17.76 -14.20
CA LEU A 528 2.92 18.41 -13.10
C LEU A 528 1.52 18.87 -13.54
N VAL A 529 1.43 19.59 -14.66
CA VAL A 529 0.14 20.10 -15.17
C VAL A 529 -0.77 18.96 -15.64
N LEU A 530 -0.21 17.97 -16.34
CA LEU A 530 -0.95 16.82 -16.87
C LEU A 530 -1.51 15.95 -15.74
N ASN A 531 -0.65 15.52 -14.80
CA ASN A 531 -1.02 14.65 -13.68
C ASN A 531 -1.94 15.37 -12.68
N THR A 532 -1.74 16.67 -12.47
CA THR A 532 -2.70 17.44 -11.68
C THR A 532 -4.09 17.42 -12.33
N SER A 533 -4.16 17.63 -13.64
CA SER A 533 -5.44 17.66 -14.36
C SER A 533 -6.11 16.28 -14.44
N GLY A 534 -5.33 15.21 -14.68
CA GLY A 534 -5.84 13.86 -14.88
C GLY A 534 -6.06 13.05 -13.59
N ILE A 535 -5.35 13.36 -12.51
CA ILE A 535 -5.37 12.59 -11.25
C ILE A 535 -5.81 13.47 -10.09
N ILE A 536 -5.07 14.53 -9.77
CA ILE A 536 -5.28 15.30 -8.52
C ILE A 536 -6.62 16.04 -8.52
N ILE A 537 -6.99 16.70 -9.63
CA ILE A 537 -8.29 17.39 -9.74
C ILE A 537 -9.43 16.37 -9.73
N VAL A 538 -9.27 15.25 -10.45
CA VAL A 538 -10.29 14.20 -10.50
C VAL A 538 -10.53 13.64 -9.10
N GLU A 539 -9.48 13.24 -8.40
CA GLU A 539 -9.58 12.66 -7.07
C GLU A 539 -9.99 13.70 -6.02
N GLY A 540 -9.37 14.89 -6.03
CA GLY A 540 -9.69 15.98 -5.12
C GLY A 540 -11.17 16.37 -5.21
N VAL A 541 -11.68 16.64 -6.42
CA VAL A 541 -13.10 16.99 -6.59
C VAL A 541 -14.02 15.85 -6.16
N ARG A 542 -13.63 14.58 -6.36
CA ARG A 542 -14.40 13.41 -5.86
C ARG A 542 -14.49 13.40 -4.34
N LEU A 543 -13.37 13.59 -3.63
CA LEU A 543 -13.33 13.55 -2.17
C LEU A 543 -14.04 14.74 -1.53
N PHE A 544 -13.83 15.95 -2.10
CA PHE A 544 -14.55 17.15 -1.69
C PHE A 544 -16.06 17.02 -1.95
N TRP A 545 -16.47 16.46 -3.09
CA TRP A 545 -17.88 16.16 -3.39
C TRP A 545 -18.50 15.25 -2.34
N ARG A 546 -17.78 14.18 -1.95
CA ARG A 546 -18.24 13.26 -0.91
C ARG A 546 -18.33 13.92 0.46
N GLY A 547 -17.54 14.97 0.71
CA GLY A 547 -17.42 15.61 2.01
C GLY A 547 -16.55 14.80 2.97
N GLU A 548 -15.49 14.18 2.44
CA GLU A 548 -14.60 13.32 3.20
C GLU A 548 -13.92 14.09 4.37
N PRO A 549 -14.03 13.61 5.63
CA PRO A 549 -13.57 14.35 6.79
C PRO A 549 -12.07 14.69 6.79
N SER A 550 -11.21 13.76 6.36
CA SER A 550 -9.75 13.98 6.39
C SER A 550 -9.30 15.08 5.41
N VAL A 551 -9.90 15.15 4.23
CA VAL A 551 -9.65 16.17 3.21
C VAL A 551 -10.12 17.56 3.67
N ILE A 552 -11.27 17.62 4.35
CA ILE A 552 -11.79 18.88 4.90
C ILE A 552 -10.89 19.38 6.03
N SER A 553 -10.53 18.49 6.96
CA SER A 553 -9.59 18.81 8.04
C SER A 553 -8.27 19.33 7.48
N LEU A 554 -7.73 18.66 6.46
CA LEU A 554 -6.50 19.06 5.80
C LEU A 554 -6.62 20.42 5.11
N ALA A 555 -7.72 20.69 4.40
CA ALA A 555 -7.95 21.98 3.78
C ALA A 555 -7.96 23.13 4.81
N THR A 556 -8.55 22.90 5.99
CA THR A 556 -8.53 23.88 7.09
C THR A 556 -7.14 24.05 7.71
N GLU A 557 -6.37 22.97 7.83
CA GLU A 557 -5.00 23.01 8.33
C GLU A 557 -4.07 23.78 7.38
N LEU A 558 -4.19 23.56 6.07
CA LEU A 558 -3.43 24.29 5.04
C LEU A 558 -3.78 25.78 5.01
N GLN A 559 -5.04 26.15 5.26
CA GLN A 559 -5.42 27.55 5.42
C GLN A 559 -4.79 28.18 6.67
N ALA A 560 -4.69 27.42 7.77
CA ALA A 560 -4.04 27.88 8.98
C ALA A 560 -2.55 28.18 8.77
N VAL A 561 -1.85 27.38 7.94
CA VAL A 561 -0.43 27.62 7.57
C VAL A 561 -0.23 29.00 6.92
N VAL A 562 -1.15 29.42 6.05
CA VAL A 562 -1.06 30.76 5.43
C VAL A 562 -1.47 31.85 6.41
N ALA A 563 -2.47 31.60 7.25
CA ALA A 563 -2.95 32.55 8.26
C ALA A 563 -1.92 32.83 9.37
N SER A 564 -1.02 31.88 9.66
CA SER A 564 0.08 32.05 10.62
C SER A 564 1.28 32.82 10.08
N SER A 565 1.34 33.10 8.77
CA SER A 565 2.42 33.90 8.17
C SER A 565 2.23 35.40 8.47
N PRO A 566 3.28 36.12 8.91
CA PRO A 566 3.20 37.55 9.21
C PRO A 566 2.87 38.40 7.98
N THR A 567 3.31 37.95 6.80
CA THR A 567 3.01 38.57 5.52
C THR A 567 2.25 37.59 4.63
N PRO A 568 1.16 38.01 3.96
CA PRO A 568 0.41 37.11 3.08
C PRO A 568 1.26 36.73 1.85
N PRO A 569 1.11 35.51 1.29
CA PRO A 569 1.98 35.00 0.22
C PRO A 569 2.07 35.91 -1.02
N SER A 570 0.97 36.58 -1.37
CA SER A 570 0.92 37.51 -2.50
C SER A 570 1.78 38.77 -2.27
N ALA A 571 1.71 39.37 -1.07
CA ALA A 571 2.55 40.50 -0.69
C ALA A 571 4.01 40.07 -0.54
N LEU A 572 4.25 38.88 0.00
CA LEU A 572 5.59 38.30 0.13
C LEU A 572 6.26 38.10 -1.24
N CYS A 573 5.51 37.60 -2.24
CA CYS A 573 5.99 37.52 -3.63
C CYS A 573 6.36 38.90 -4.21
N GLN A 574 5.57 39.95 -3.91
CA GLN A 574 5.87 41.31 -4.37
C GLN A 574 7.14 41.88 -3.70
N HIS A 575 7.30 41.66 -2.40
CA HIS A 575 8.49 42.06 -1.65
C HIS A 575 9.75 41.37 -2.19
N LEU A 576 9.73 40.05 -2.38
CA LEU A 576 10.84 39.28 -2.95
C LEU A 576 11.17 39.71 -4.39
N THR A 577 10.15 39.98 -5.21
CA THR A 577 10.34 40.49 -6.59
C THR A 577 11.00 41.87 -6.59
N THR A 578 10.59 42.75 -5.67
CA THR A 578 11.19 44.08 -5.50
C THR A 578 12.63 43.96 -5.02
N HIS A 579 12.90 43.08 -4.06
CA HIS A 579 14.24 42.79 -3.56
C HIS A 579 15.16 42.26 -4.69
N LEU A 580 14.66 41.34 -5.52
CA LEU A 580 15.37 40.81 -6.69
C LEU A 580 15.75 41.93 -7.67
N ARG A 581 14.79 42.81 -8.02
CA ARG A 581 15.04 43.95 -8.93
C ARG A 581 16.09 44.91 -8.37
N LEU A 582 16.03 45.24 -7.08
CA LEU A 582 17.00 46.13 -6.44
C LEU A 582 18.41 45.53 -6.42
N LYS A 583 18.54 44.22 -6.15
CA LYS A 583 19.83 43.52 -6.23
C LYS A 583 20.39 43.51 -7.66
N ILE A 584 19.56 43.26 -8.68
CA ILE A 584 19.98 43.32 -10.08
C ILE A 584 20.48 44.73 -10.46
N LEU A 585 19.81 45.77 -9.97
CA LEU A 585 20.18 47.17 -10.19
C LEU A 585 21.34 47.65 -9.29
N MET A 586 21.95 46.78 -8.48
CA MET A 586 23.00 47.11 -7.51
C MET A 586 22.61 48.26 -6.56
N MET A 587 21.32 48.32 -6.21
CA MET A 587 20.75 49.28 -5.26
C MET A 587 20.70 48.65 -3.85
N PRO A 588 20.64 49.47 -2.77
CA PRO A 588 20.54 48.95 -1.41
C PRO A 588 19.34 47.99 -1.26
N PRO A 589 19.52 46.83 -0.61
CA PRO A 589 18.45 45.85 -0.44
C PRO A 589 17.30 46.46 0.37
N ARG A 590 16.06 46.16 -0.02
CA ARG A 590 14.83 46.42 0.75
C ARG A 590 14.12 45.10 1.01
N HIS A 591 13.33 45.04 2.09
CA HIS A 591 12.56 43.85 2.47
C HIS A 591 13.40 42.59 2.67
N GLU A 592 14.57 42.70 3.33
CA GLU A 592 15.45 41.56 3.58
C GLU A 592 14.79 40.49 4.49
N GLU A 593 13.90 40.94 5.39
CA GLU A 593 13.02 40.10 6.22
C GLU A 593 12.13 39.16 5.38
N ALA A 594 11.81 39.51 4.13
CA ALA A 594 11.00 38.68 3.24
C ALA A 594 11.65 37.31 2.93
N LEU A 595 12.98 37.19 2.98
CA LEU A 595 13.66 35.90 2.81
C LEU A 595 13.44 34.99 4.03
N GLN A 596 13.41 35.57 5.23
CA GLN A 596 13.13 34.84 6.47
C GLN A 596 11.67 34.41 6.54
N ASP A 597 10.74 35.31 6.18
CA ASP A 597 9.30 35.01 6.07
C ASP A 597 9.04 33.87 5.07
N ALA A 598 9.68 33.91 3.91
CA ALA A 598 9.56 32.87 2.88
C ALA A 598 10.07 31.50 3.36
N THR A 599 11.18 31.50 4.11
CA THR A 599 11.74 30.27 4.70
C THR A 599 10.80 29.73 5.77
N SER A 600 10.27 30.60 6.64
CA SER A 600 9.31 30.22 7.68
C SER A 600 8.04 29.60 7.11
N LEU A 601 7.43 30.24 6.10
CA LEU A 601 6.22 29.74 5.44
C LEU A 601 6.45 28.36 4.80
N HIS A 602 7.60 28.16 4.15
CA HIS A 602 7.96 26.87 3.58
C HIS A 602 8.15 25.79 4.65
N SER A 603 8.85 26.12 5.75
CA SER A 603 9.03 25.20 6.88
C SER A 603 7.69 24.81 7.54
N GLN A 604 6.72 25.73 7.63
CA GLN A 604 5.39 25.40 8.16
C GLN A 604 4.65 24.38 7.29
N LEU A 605 4.74 24.48 5.96
CA LEU A 605 4.20 23.46 5.06
C LEU A 605 4.96 22.13 5.21
N MET A 606 6.29 22.16 5.29
CA MET A 606 7.09 20.94 5.48
C MET A 606 6.76 20.25 6.80
N ASN A 607 6.50 20.99 7.88
CA ASN A 607 6.05 20.38 9.15
C ASN A 607 4.73 19.60 9.01
N VAL A 608 3.80 20.05 8.14
CA VAL A 608 2.57 19.30 7.87
C VAL A 608 2.91 18.01 7.12
N ILE A 609 3.80 18.07 6.14
CA ILE A 609 4.22 16.92 5.32
C ILE A 609 5.02 15.92 6.16
N ASP A 610 5.95 16.39 6.99
CA ASP A 610 6.79 15.57 7.86
C ASP A 610 5.96 14.82 8.90
N ARG A 611 4.89 15.43 9.43
CA ARG A 611 3.93 14.71 10.30
C ARG A 611 3.27 13.54 9.58
N ILE A 612 2.97 13.69 8.29
CA ILE A 612 2.32 12.66 7.47
C ILE A 612 3.31 11.53 7.13
N THR A 613 4.59 11.86 6.92
CA THR A 613 5.63 10.86 6.60
C THR A 613 6.20 10.17 7.84
N SER A 614 6.23 10.85 9.00
CA SER A 614 6.74 10.30 10.25
C SER A 614 5.82 9.29 10.92
N ASP A 615 4.52 9.31 10.62
CA ASP A 615 3.51 8.53 11.34
C ASP A 615 3.57 7.01 11.08
N GLY A 616 4.43 6.51 10.19
CA GLY A 616 4.82 5.09 10.05
C GLY A 616 3.71 4.08 9.70
N SER A 617 2.43 4.46 9.82
CA SER A 617 1.28 3.62 9.54
C SER A 617 1.10 3.49 8.02
N SER A 618 0.85 2.27 7.55
CA SER A 618 0.53 2.01 6.14
C SER A 618 -0.82 2.59 5.68
N ASP A 619 -1.63 3.12 6.61
CA ASP A 619 -2.97 3.66 6.35
C ASP A 619 -2.95 5.20 6.34
N MET A 620 -2.39 5.80 5.28
CA MET A 620 -2.59 7.23 5.01
C MET A 620 -4.07 7.50 4.73
N SER A 621 -4.63 8.52 5.38
CA SER A 621 -5.98 9.00 5.06
C SER A 621 -6.08 9.52 3.61
N GLN A 622 -7.30 9.61 3.07
CA GLN A 622 -7.51 10.08 1.70
C GLN A 622 -7.00 11.52 1.49
N GLY A 623 -7.13 12.38 2.48
CA GLY A 623 -6.57 13.75 2.46
C GLY A 623 -5.04 13.76 2.43
N GLN A 624 -4.40 12.94 3.27
CA GLN A 624 -2.94 12.83 3.30
C GLN A 624 -2.37 12.30 1.98
N MET A 625 -2.99 11.26 1.41
CA MET A 625 -2.59 10.74 0.09
C MET A 625 -2.71 11.80 -1.01
N LEU A 626 -3.78 12.61 -0.99
CA LEU A 626 -3.99 13.67 -1.97
C LEU A 626 -2.90 14.75 -1.86
N LEU A 627 -2.56 15.18 -0.62
CA LEU A 627 -1.48 16.15 -0.40
C LEU A 627 -0.12 15.58 -0.81
N MET A 628 0.17 14.33 -0.46
CA MET A 628 1.44 13.68 -0.78
C MET A 628 1.62 13.54 -2.30
N GLY A 629 0.59 13.06 -3.00
CA GLY A 629 0.60 12.97 -4.46
C GLY A 629 0.80 14.33 -5.12
N PHE A 630 0.20 15.39 -4.57
CA PHE A 630 0.42 16.74 -5.06
C PHE A 630 1.85 17.24 -4.76
N HIS A 631 2.35 17.04 -3.54
CA HIS A 631 3.69 17.43 -3.11
C HIS A 631 4.80 16.80 -3.96
N LEU A 632 4.73 15.49 -4.19
CA LEU A 632 5.71 14.74 -4.99
C LEU A 632 5.85 15.27 -6.42
N LEU A 633 4.76 15.76 -7.03
CA LEU A 633 4.82 16.38 -8.35
C LEU A 633 5.61 17.69 -8.36
N PHE A 634 5.52 18.50 -7.29
CA PHE A 634 6.32 19.72 -7.17
C PHE A 634 7.78 19.42 -6.81
N GLU A 635 8.02 18.41 -5.96
CA GLU A 635 9.36 17.97 -5.58
C GLU A 635 10.14 17.43 -6.80
N ALA A 636 9.47 16.72 -7.71
CA ALA A 636 10.06 16.31 -8.98
C ALA A 636 10.56 17.51 -9.80
N VAL A 637 9.79 18.60 -9.88
CA VAL A 637 10.20 19.84 -10.57
C VAL A 637 11.38 20.49 -9.86
N GLU A 638 11.36 20.57 -8.53
CA GLU A 638 12.45 21.14 -7.74
C GLU A 638 13.76 20.36 -7.92
N THR A 639 13.69 19.03 -7.95
CA THR A 639 14.84 18.14 -8.19
C THR A 639 15.44 18.37 -9.57
N GLN A 640 14.60 18.46 -10.61
CA GLN A 640 15.07 18.73 -11.97
C GLN A 640 15.66 20.15 -12.11
N LEU A 641 15.08 21.13 -11.42
CA LEU A 641 15.65 22.48 -11.36
C LEU A 641 17.03 22.48 -10.71
N ASP A 642 17.23 21.73 -9.62
CA ASP A 642 18.54 21.64 -8.97
C ASP A 642 19.58 20.96 -9.87
N GLN A 643 19.21 19.88 -10.58
CA GLN A 643 20.08 19.25 -11.58
C GLN A 643 20.46 20.18 -12.73
N LEU A 644 19.52 21.00 -13.20
CA LEU A 644 19.81 22.04 -14.20
C LEU A 644 20.80 23.08 -13.64
N MET A 645 20.62 23.53 -12.40
CA MET A 645 21.53 24.50 -11.80
C MET A 645 22.95 23.95 -11.63
N ASP A 646 23.08 22.67 -11.28
CA ASP A 646 24.38 21.98 -11.17
C ASP A 646 25.03 21.83 -12.55
N ALA A 647 24.27 21.43 -13.57
CA ALA A 647 24.76 21.32 -14.95
C ALA A 647 25.19 22.68 -15.54
N LEU A 648 24.45 23.76 -15.24
CA LEU A 648 24.85 25.12 -15.65
C LEU A 648 26.12 25.61 -14.94
N SER A 649 26.41 25.11 -13.74
CA SER A 649 27.62 25.47 -13.00
C SER A 649 28.88 24.75 -13.51
N SER A 650 28.72 23.54 -14.03
CA SER A 650 29.80 22.74 -14.62
C SER A 650 30.04 23.09 -16.09
N ALA A 651 29.06 23.68 -16.78
CA ALA A 651 29.20 24.15 -18.15
C ALA A 651 30.19 25.32 -18.24
N PRO A 652 31.33 25.17 -18.96
CA PRO A 652 32.22 26.28 -19.25
C PRO A 652 31.55 27.12 -20.33
N LEU A 653 30.52 27.87 -19.96
CA LEU A 653 29.95 28.89 -20.82
C LEU A 653 31.03 29.98 -20.93
N PRO A 654 31.75 30.12 -22.07
CA PRO A 654 32.64 31.27 -22.25
C PRO A 654 31.85 32.54 -21.91
N GLN A 655 32.53 33.55 -21.34
CA GLN A 655 31.90 34.87 -21.20
C GLN A 655 31.22 35.17 -22.53
N PRO A 656 29.94 35.59 -22.49
CA PRO A 656 29.07 35.61 -23.66
C PRO A 656 29.88 36.18 -24.79
N TRP A 657 29.83 35.58 -25.97
CA TRP A 657 30.29 36.27 -27.16
C TRP A 657 29.22 37.33 -27.37
N PRO A 658 29.28 38.50 -26.69
CA PRO A 658 28.11 39.33 -26.42
C PRO A 658 27.64 40.03 -27.70
N ARG A 659 28.35 39.73 -28.80
CA ARG A 659 28.32 40.28 -30.13
C ARG A 659 27.58 39.35 -31.10
N VAL A 660 27.38 38.07 -30.75
CA VAL A 660 26.49 37.18 -31.52
C VAL A 660 25.06 37.54 -31.20
N ASP A 661 24.28 37.88 -32.22
CA ASP A 661 22.91 38.39 -32.09
C ASP A 661 21.98 37.45 -31.31
N THR A 662 21.95 36.15 -31.62
CA THR A 662 21.10 35.17 -30.94
C THR A 662 21.48 34.98 -29.47
N ALA A 663 22.77 34.90 -29.15
CA ALA A 663 23.25 34.77 -27.77
C ALA A 663 22.96 36.02 -26.93
N ARG A 664 23.17 37.21 -27.51
CA ARG A 664 22.90 38.51 -26.88
C ARG A 664 21.41 38.68 -26.60
N GLU A 665 20.57 38.45 -27.60
CA GLU A 665 19.13 38.57 -27.49
C GLU A 665 18.50 37.52 -26.55
N ALA A 666 19.09 36.32 -26.48
CA ALA A 666 18.70 35.32 -25.49
C ALA A 666 19.09 35.76 -24.07
N ALA A 667 20.28 36.33 -23.89
CA ALA A 667 20.76 36.83 -22.60
C ALA A 667 19.93 38.02 -22.06
N GLU A 668 19.37 38.87 -22.95
CA GLU A 668 18.50 40.00 -22.57
C GLU A 668 17.22 39.57 -21.81
N ILE A 669 16.70 38.37 -22.09
CA ILE A 669 15.49 37.82 -21.46
C ILE A 669 15.78 36.72 -20.43
N MET A 670 17.04 36.34 -20.26
CA MET A 670 17.47 35.27 -19.36
C MET A 670 17.56 35.75 -17.91
N ALA A 671 17.23 34.85 -16.97
CA ALA A 671 17.42 35.12 -15.56
C ALA A 671 18.93 35.16 -15.18
N PRO A 672 19.34 35.97 -14.20
CA PRO A 672 20.73 36.07 -13.77
C PRO A 672 21.13 34.88 -12.86
N LEU A 673 21.24 33.69 -13.47
CA LEU A 673 21.45 32.41 -12.76
C LEU A 673 22.86 32.22 -12.20
N HIS A 674 23.85 32.97 -12.70
CA HIS A 674 25.25 32.85 -12.32
C HIS A 674 25.56 33.45 -10.93
N ASP A 675 24.77 34.42 -10.46
CA ASP A 675 24.95 35.00 -9.13
C ASP A 675 24.24 34.15 -8.06
N PRO A 676 24.97 33.55 -7.11
CA PRO A 676 24.37 32.72 -6.06
C PRO A 676 23.39 33.51 -5.17
N SER A 677 23.59 34.81 -5.00
CA SER A 677 22.75 35.66 -4.16
C SER A 677 21.39 35.97 -4.83
N LEU A 678 21.35 36.08 -6.16
CA LEU A 678 20.11 36.25 -6.93
C LEU A 678 19.36 34.92 -7.05
N ARG A 679 20.11 33.82 -7.22
CA ARG A 679 19.58 32.45 -7.23
C ARG A 679 18.82 32.11 -5.95
N GLN A 680 19.32 32.52 -4.79
CA GLN A 680 18.64 32.31 -3.50
C GLN A 680 17.28 33.02 -3.43
N VAL A 681 17.20 34.25 -3.94
CA VAL A 681 15.94 35.03 -3.97
C VAL A 681 14.92 34.38 -4.90
N LEU A 682 15.37 33.94 -6.08
CA LEU A 682 14.54 33.22 -7.05
C LEU A 682 14.00 31.89 -6.50
N ARG A 683 14.85 31.08 -5.84
CA ARG A 683 14.41 29.85 -5.14
C ARG A 683 13.36 30.15 -4.07
N SER A 684 13.57 31.20 -3.28
CA SER A 684 12.61 31.61 -2.23
C SER A 684 11.27 32.02 -2.82
N LEU A 685 11.28 32.76 -3.94
CA LEU A 685 10.08 33.17 -4.66
C LEU A 685 9.27 31.96 -5.19
N LEU A 686 9.94 30.97 -5.77
CA LEU A 686 9.28 29.75 -6.25
C LEU A 686 8.69 28.92 -5.10
N ARG A 687 9.39 28.80 -3.96
CA ARG A 687 8.88 28.11 -2.77
C ARG A 687 7.60 28.76 -2.23
N VAL A 688 7.56 30.10 -2.15
CA VAL A 688 6.34 30.82 -1.73
C VAL A 688 5.21 30.59 -2.73
N LYS A 689 5.49 30.65 -4.04
CA LYS A 689 4.50 30.35 -5.08
C LYS A 689 3.98 28.91 -5.02
N LYS A 690 4.83 27.93 -4.70
CA LYS A 690 4.42 26.52 -4.45
C LYS A 690 3.43 26.43 -3.29
N VAL A 691 3.77 26.99 -2.12
CA VAL A 691 2.87 26.99 -0.95
C VAL A 691 1.53 27.65 -1.29
N GLN A 692 1.56 28.82 -1.94
CA GLN A 692 0.36 29.52 -2.38
C GLN A 692 -0.49 28.65 -3.32
N THR A 693 0.13 27.98 -4.30
CA THR A 693 -0.57 27.13 -5.27
C THR A 693 -1.28 25.96 -4.59
N ILE A 694 -0.63 25.31 -3.62
CA ILE A 694 -1.22 24.21 -2.84
C ILE A 694 -2.42 24.70 -2.02
N VAL A 695 -2.26 25.79 -1.28
CA VAL A 695 -3.32 26.28 -0.38
C VAL A 695 -4.50 26.85 -1.17
N ASP A 696 -4.24 27.58 -2.27
CA ASP A 696 -5.28 28.12 -3.15
C ASP A 696 -6.08 26.98 -3.82
N PHE A 697 -5.42 25.87 -4.19
CA PHE A 697 -6.07 24.69 -4.75
C PHE A 697 -7.04 24.05 -3.76
N PHE A 698 -6.57 23.66 -2.56
CA PHE A 698 -7.40 23.03 -1.54
C PHE A 698 -8.53 23.95 -1.05
N THR A 699 -8.25 25.25 -0.91
CA THR A 699 -9.25 26.26 -0.52
C THR A 699 -10.35 26.40 -1.58
N THR A 700 -9.97 26.51 -2.85
CA THR A 700 -10.94 26.66 -3.95
C THR A 700 -11.79 25.41 -4.10
N ALA A 701 -11.18 24.22 -3.97
CA ALA A 701 -11.89 22.95 -4.03
C ALA A 701 -12.85 22.78 -2.83
N TYR A 702 -12.42 23.14 -1.62
CA TYR A 702 -13.27 23.11 -0.42
C TYR A 702 -14.46 24.07 -0.53
N GLN A 703 -14.24 25.33 -0.93
CA GLN A 703 -15.33 26.31 -1.11
C GLN A 703 -16.36 25.84 -2.14
N SER A 704 -15.89 25.23 -3.22
CA SER A 704 -16.77 24.65 -4.24
C SER A 704 -17.57 23.46 -3.71
N SER A 705 -17.07 22.73 -2.70
CA SER A 705 -17.75 21.59 -2.10
C SER A 705 -18.98 21.96 -1.26
N LEU A 706 -18.98 23.15 -0.64
CA LEU A 706 -20.05 23.59 0.27
C LEU A 706 -21.39 23.78 -0.45
N VAL A 707 -21.35 24.24 -1.70
CA VAL A 707 -22.54 24.41 -2.57
C VAL A 707 -23.26 23.07 -2.78
N PHE A 708 -22.52 21.96 -2.83
CA PHE A 708 -23.08 20.62 -3.04
C PHE A 708 -23.70 20.02 -1.78
N ARG A 709 -23.09 20.26 -0.61
CA ARG A 709 -23.49 19.65 0.65
C ARG A 709 -24.73 20.27 1.29
N ARG A 710 -25.24 21.38 0.72
CA ARG A 710 -26.33 22.20 1.28
C ARG A 710 -25.98 22.80 2.66
N ASP A 711 -24.70 22.83 3.00
CA ASP A 711 -24.17 23.30 4.29
C ASP A 711 -23.79 24.79 4.24
N ASP A 712 -24.26 25.57 3.25
CA ASP A 712 -23.89 26.98 3.12
C ASP A 712 -24.53 27.81 4.27
N PRO A 713 -23.74 28.26 5.28
CA PRO A 713 -24.28 28.94 6.45
C PRO A 713 -24.74 30.37 6.10
N ILE A 714 -24.25 30.90 4.98
CA ILE A 714 -24.49 32.24 4.50
C ILE A 714 -25.23 32.05 3.19
N GLY A 715 -26.52 32.38 3.13
CA GLY A 715 -27.35 32.26 1.94
C GLY A 715 -26.89 33.18 0.79
N ASN A 716 -25.68 32.98 0.28
CA ASN A 716 -25.07 33.77 -0.76
C ASN A 716 -25.56 33.21 -2.10
N ARG A 717 -26.79 33.62 -2.44
CA ARG A 717 -27.59 33.19 -3.61
C ARG A 717 -26.93 33.41 -4.98
N ASN A 718 -25.68 33.86 -5.05
CA ASN A 718 -25.00 34.29 -6.27
C ASN A 718 -23.85 33.37 -6.73
N SER A 719 -23.36 32.42 -5.93
CA SER A 719 -22.35 31.44 -6.39
C SER A 719 -23.02 30.13 -6.83
N ASN A 720 -23.79 30.20 -7.92
CA ASN A 720 -24.50 29.06 -8.51
C ASN A 720 -23.63 28.15 -9.39
N SER A 721 -22.30 28.29 -9.42
CA SER A 721 -21.46 27.46 -10.30
C SER A 721 -20.95 26.22 -9.59
N LEU A 722 -20.99 25.07 -10.28
CA LEU A 722 -20.17 23.90 -9.94
C LEU A 722 -18.72 24.31 -9.71
N CYS A 723 -17.97 23.45 -9.02
CA CYS A 723 -16.51 23.54 -8.96
C CYS A 723 -15.94 23.84 -10.35
N ASP A 724 -15.40 25.05 -10.52
CA ASP A 724 -14.79 25.46 -11.78
C ASP A 724 -13.43 24.76 -11.89
N GLU A 725 -13.43 23.55 -12.45
CA GLU A 725 -12.21 22.79 -12.71
C GLU A 725 -11.21 23.58 -13.57
N GLU A 726 -11.69 24.49 -14.42
CA GLU A 726 -10.82 25.37 -15.20
C GLU A 726 -10.06 26.34 -14.28
N ARG A 727 -10.71 26.83 -13.21
CA ARG A 727 -10.06 27.62 -12.16
C ARG A 727 -9.02 26.79 -11.40
N LEU A 728 -9.31 25.54 -11.05
CA LEU A 728 -8.32 24.64 -10.42
C LEU A 728 -7.12 24.35 -11.33
N GLN A 729 -7.36 24.10 -12.62
CA GLN A 729 -6.29 23.92 -13.61
C GLN A 729 -5.46 25.20 -13.77
N ARG A 730 -6.10 26.37 -13.79
CA ARG A 730 -5.43 27.68 -13.94
C ARG A 730 -4.48 27.96 -12.77
N ILE A 731 -4.81 27.54 -11.54
CA ILE A 731 -3.94 27.68 -10.36
C ILE A 731 -2.58 27.00 -10.59
N VAL A 732 -2.56 25.76 -11.09
CA VAL A 732 -1.30 25.03 -11.34
C VAL A 732 -0.59 25.49 -12.61
N ARG A 733 -1.32 25.84 -13.68
CA ARG A 733 -0.71 26.46 -14.88
C ARG A 733 -0.02 27.78 -14.56
N ARG A 734 -0.53 28.54 -13.58
CA ARG A 734 0.10 29.78 -13.10
C ARG A 734 1.47 29.51 -12.50
N TYR A 735 1.61 28.50 -11.64
CA TYR A 735 2.91 28.09 -11.10
C TYR A 735 3.90 27.71 -12.22
N ALA A 736 3.49 26.88 -13.19
CA ALA A 736 4.36 26.50 -14.29
C ALA A 736 4.80 27.71 -15.14
N SER A 737 3.89 28.67 -15.36
CA SER A 737 4.19 29.90 -16.09
C SER A 737 5.14 30.82 -15.31
N ASP A 738 4.96 30.90 -13.98
CA ASP A 738 5.87 31.65 -13.11
C ASP A 738 7.27 31.02 -13.11
N CYS A 739 7.40 29.70 -13.02
CA CYS A 739 8.68 29.00 -13.10
C CYS A 739 9.45 29.34 -14.39
N VAL A 740 8.77 29.30 -15.54
CA VAL A 740 9.41 29.59 -16.82
C VAL A 740 9.77 31.07 -16.94
N SER A 741 8.84 31.97 -16.61
CA SER A 741 9.08 33.41 -16.67
C SER A 741 10.20 33.88 -15.75
N LEU A 742 10.36 33.25 -14.59
CA LEU A 742 11.37 33.64 -13.61
C LEU A 742 12.75 33.01 -13.85
N LEU A 743 12.83 31.84 -14.49
CA LEU A 743 14.09 31.09 -14.60
C LEU A 743 14.49 30.63 -16.01
N LEU A 744 13.55 30.22 -16.86
CA LEU A 744 13.87 29.37 -18.02
C LEU A 744 13.85 30.09 -19.37
N LEU A 745 13.23 31.28 -19.48
CA LEU A 745 13.19 32.02 -20.75
C LEU A 745 14.60 32.38 -21.25
N GLY A 746 14.83 32.28 -22.56
CA GLY A 746 16.11 32.60 -23.20
C GLY A 746 17.20 31.51 -23.05
N LEU A 747 17.16 30.71 -22.00
CA LEU A 747 18.14 29.66 -21.73
C LEU A 747 18.23 28.58 -22.84
N PRO A 748 17.12 28.08 -23.44
CA PRO A 748 17.21 27.11 -24.54
C PRO A 748 18.02 27.64 -25.73
N SER A 749 17.71 28.86 -26.18
CA SER A 749 18.40 29.48 -27.32
C SER A 749 19.84 29.85 -26.99
N TYR A 750 20.12 30.23 -25.74
CA TYR A 750 21.48 30.54 -25.29
C TYR A 750 22.41 29.32 -25.31
N LEU A 751 21.95 28.18 -24.78
CA LEU A 751 22.69 26.91 -24.77
C LEU A 751 22.87 26.35 -26.19
N ALA A 752 21.81 26.36 -27.00
CA ALA A 752 21.88 25.91 -28.40
C ALA A 752 22.84 26.75 -29.23
N THR A 753 22.86 28.07 -29.04
CA THR A 753 23.82 28.97 -29.71
C THR A 753 25.26 28.62 -29.33
N HIS A 754 25.53 28.35 -28.05
CA HIS A 754 26.88 27.93 -27.61
C HIS A 754 27.32 26.60 -28.23
N LEU A 755 26.42 25.60 -28.29
CA LEU A 755 26.72 24.33 -28.95
C LEU A 755 27.03 24.49 -30.44
N LEU A 756 26.28 25.37 -31.14
CA LEU A 756 26.52 25.68 -32.55
C LEU A 756 27.91 26.31 -32.75
N LEU A 757 28.32 27.25 -31.90
CA LEU A 757 29.63 27.90 -31.99
C LEU A 757 30.79 26.93 -31.73
N LEU A 758 30.66 26.05 -30.73
CA LEU A 758 31.65 25.00 -30.45
C LEU A 758 31.82 24.05 -31.65
N HIS A 759 30.71 23.65 -32.28
CA HIS A 759 30.75 22.80 -33.47
C HIS A 759 31.32 23.53 -34.69
N CYS A 760 31.05 24.83 -34.86
CA CYS A 760 31.70 25.63 -35.92
C CYS A 760 33.22 25.70 -35.72
N GLN A 761 33.69 25.80 -34.47
CA GLN A 761 35.11 25.78 -34.15
C GLN A 761 35.75 24.42 -34.47
N LYS A 762 35.03 23.32 -34.21
CA LYS A 762 35.42 21.95 -34.56
C LYS A 762 35.55 21.73 -36.07
N LEU A 763 34.77 22.44 -36.88
CA LEU A 763 34.85 22.43 -38.35
C LEU A 763 36.02 23.25 -38.92
N GLY A 764 36.90 23.79 -38.09
CA GLY A 764 38.14 24.45 -38.51
C GLY A 764 38.07 25.97 -38.65
N ILE A 765 36.94 26.60 -38.28
CA ILE A 765 36.84 28.06 -38.23
C ILE A 765 37.43 28.58 -36.92
N ASN A 766 38.31 29.59 -37.01
CA ASN A 766 38.68 30.38 -35.85
C ASN A 766 37.54 31.35 -35.49
N VAL A 767 36.54 30.82 -34.78
CA VAL A 767 35.32 31.56 -34.45
C VAL A 767 35.67 32.82 -33.63
N SER A 768 36.69 32.77 -32.76
CA SER A 768 37.08 33.92 -31.91
C SER A 768 37.70 35.03 -32.76
N GLY A 769 38.60 34.66 -33.66
CA GLY A 769 39.20 35.60 -34.63
C GLY A 769 38.16 36.18 -35.60
N TYR A 770 37.13 35.42 -35.96
CA TYR A 770 36.04 35.89 -36.82
C TYR A 770 35.22 37.01 -36.17
N ILE A 771 34.92 36.86 -34.88
CA ILE A 771 34.18 37.86 -34.10
C ILE A 771 35.02 39.10 -33.85
N GLU A 772 36.31 38.94 -33.56
CA GLU A 772 37.24 40.05 -33.37
C GLU A 772 37.48 40.83 -34.67
N ALA A 773 37.55 40.17 -35.83
CA ALA A 773 37.79 40.81 -37.12
C ALA A 773 36.61 41.68 -37.61
N ARG A 774 35.37 41.33 -37.25
CA ARG A 774 34.16 42.09 -37.61
C ARG A 774 33.77 43.15 -36.55
N ASP A 775 34.63 43.39 -35.56
CA ASP A 775 34.43 44.32 -34.44
C ASP A 775 34.68 45.80 -34.77
N VAL A 776 35.08 46.14 -36.00
CA VAL A 776 35.57 47.49 -36.36
C VAL A 776 34.46 48.43 -36.89
N GLY A 777 33.18 48.04 -36.85
CA GLY A 777 32.04 48.80 -37.39
C GLY A 777 31.03 49.32 -36.36
N THR A 778 30.26 50.37 -36.71
CA THR A 778 29.31 51.09 -35.83
C THR A 778 28.13 50.29 -35.29
N GLU A 779 27.93 49.02 -35.68
CA GLU A 779 26.85 48.17 -35.18
C GLU A 779 27.28 46.95 -34.35
N GLY A 780 28.57 46.57 -34.32
CA GLY A 780 29.11 45.54 -33.40
C GLY A 780 28.36 44.18 -33.33
N ARG A 781 27.56 43.82 -34.34
CA ARG A 781 26.71 42.62 -34.37
C ARG A 781 27.27 41.59 -35.35
N VAL A 782 27.37 40.35 -34.89
CA VAL A 782 27.73 39.19 -35.71
C VAL A 782 26.51 38.27 -35.77
N ASN A 783 25.99 38.04 -36.97
CA ASN A 783 24.84 37.14 -37.17
C ASN A 783 25.29 35.68 -37.09
N LEU A 784 24.64 34.87 -36.24
CA LEU A 784 24.90 33.44 -36.12
C LEU A 784 24.81 32.70 -37.46
N ASP A 785 23.84 33.05 -38.31
CA ASP A 785 23.63 32.41 -39.62
C ASP A 785 24.87 32.56 -40.51
N ASN A 786 25.55 33.72 -40.44
CA ASN A 786 26.76 33.97 -41.24
C ASN A 786 27.94 33.11 -40.77
N ILE A 787 28.11 32.94 -39.45
CA ILE A 787 29.17 32.08 -38.88
C ILE A 787 28.93 30.63 -39.28
N VAL A 788 27.69 30.17 -39.14
CA VAL A 788 27.30 28.80 -39.51
C VAL A 788 27.48 28.59 -41.02
N GLN A 789 27.06 29.52 -41.87
CA GLN A 789 27.27 29.44 -43.32
C GLN A 789 28.74 29.32 -43.69
N GLU A 790 29.62 30.11 -43.07
CA GLU A 790 31.06 30.03 -43.32
C GLU A 790 31.62 28.66 -42.88
N ALA A 791 31.14 28.11 -41.75
CA ALA A 791 31.53 26.79 -41.27
C ALA A 791 31.08 25.67 -42.21
N LEU A 792 29.88 25.82 -42.78
CA LEU A 792 29.33 24.93 -43.79
C LEU A 792 30.17 24.99 -45.08
N GLU A 793 30.52 26.17 -45.57
CA GLU A 793 31.37 26.34 -46.77
C GLU A 793 32.77 25.72 -46.57
N CYS A 794 33.36 25.88 -45.38
CA CYS A 794 34.63 25.26 -45.02
C CYS A 794 34.52 23.71 -45.02
N CYS A 795 33.45 23.18 -44.43
CA CYS A 795 33.16 21.74 -44.42
C CYS A 795 32.95 21.17 -45.84
N LEU A 796 32.22 21.90 -46.70
CA LEU A 796 31.94 21.51 -48.09
C LEU A 796 33.20 21.50 -48.96
N THR A 797 34.08 22.48 -48.77
CA THR A 797 35.33 22.63 -49.55
C THR A 797 36.43 21.66 -49.13
N HIS A 798 36.53 21.32 -47.84
CA HIS A 798 37.52 20.37 -47.33
C HIS A 798 37.25 18.90 -47.69
N HIS A 799 35.99 18.52 -47.94
CA HIS A 799 35.59 17.13 -48.16
C HIS A 799 35.20 16.77 -49.60
N SER A 800 35.32 17.70 -50.57
CA SER A 800 35.01 17.47 -52.00
C SER A 800 33.64 16.79 -52.21
N LEU A 801 32.60 17.33 -51.58
CA LEU A 801 31.27 16.72 -51.54
C LEU A 801 30.52 16.84 -52.88
N ASP A 802 29.76 15.81 -53.24
CA ASP A 802 28.74 15.90 -54.29
C ASP A 802 27.68 16.92 -53.86
N PRO A 803 27.38 17.96 -54.66
CA PRO A 803 26.39 18.98 -54.32
C PRO A 803 24.97 18.41 -54.05
N ALA A 804 24.63 17.21 -54.51
CA ALA A 804 23.33 16.58 -54.23
C ALA A 804 23.21 15.98 -52.82
N LEU A 805 24.32 15.56 -52.22
CA LEU A 805 24.33 14.80 -50.96
C LEU A 805 23.87 15.62 -49.74
N PRO A 806 24.28 16.89 -49.54
CA PRO A 806 23.75 17.74 -48.47
C PRO A 806 22.24 17.98 -48.57
N SER A 807 21.71 18.13 -49.78
CA SER A 807 20.26 18.28 -50.01
C SER A 807 19.49 17.00 -49.66
N SER A 808 20.06 15.83 -49.96
CA SER A 808 19.49 14.54 -49.59
C SER A 808 19.47 14.35 -48.07
N ALA A 809 20.58 14.65 -47.39
CA ALA A 809 20.68 14.61 -45.93
C ALA A 809 19.68 15.56 -45.25
N ALA A 810 19.53 16.79 -45.74
CA ALA A 810 18.55 17.75 -45.22
C ALA A 810 17.10 17.27 -45.39
N THR A 811 16.79 16.61 -46.50
CA THR A 811 15.45 16.05 -46.76
C THR A 811 15.14 14.90 -45.80
N ALA A 812 16.09 13.96 -45.64
CA ALA A 812 15.95 12.84 -44.71
C ALA A 812 15.81 13.32 -43.25
N LEU A 813 16.61 14.31 -42.85
CA LEU A 813 16.54 14.91 -41.52
C LEU A 813 15.20 15.60 -41.26
N THR A 814 14.68 16.34 -42.23
CA THR A 814 13.36 16.99 -42.12
C THR A 814 12.25 15.96 -41.92
N LEU A 815 12.30 14.83 -42.64
CA LEU A 815 11.33 13.74 -42.47
C LEU A 815 11.40 13.14 -41.05
N HIS A 816 12.61 12.93 -40.53
CA HIS A 816 12.83 12.42 -39.19
C HIS A 816 12.33 13.39 -38.10
N LEU A 817 12.68 14.68 -38.19
CA LEU A 817 12.22 15.70 -37.24
C LEU A 817 10.68 15.84 -37.24
N ASN A 818 10.04 15.70 -38.41
CA ASN A 818 8.58 15.67 -38.50
C ASN A 818 7.99 14.43 -37.80
N ALA A 819 8.62 13.26 -37.92
CA ALA A 819 8.20 12.06 -37.21
C ALA A 819 8.36 12.23 -35.68
N VAL A 820 9.48 12.80 -35.22
CA VAL A 820 9.73 13.10 -33.79
C VAL A 820 8.72 14.11 -33.25
N ARG A 821 8.43 15.18 -33.99
CA ARG A 821 7.37 16.15 -33.65
C ARG A 821 6.03 15.46 -33.47
N LYS A 822 5.64 14.58 -34.40
CA LYS A 822 4.39 13.80 -34.29
C LYS A 822 4.37 12.89 -33.07
N LYS A 823 5.47 12.22 -32.73
CA LYS A 823 5.59 11.40 -31.51
C LYS A 823 5.39 12.23 -30.24
N LEU A 824 5.97 13.43 -30.16
CA LEU A 824 5.80 14.31 -29.01
C LEU A 824 4.37 14.85 -28.90
N LEU A 825 3.75 15.23 -30.02
CA LEU A 825 2.34 15.64 -30.08
C LEU A 825 1.37 14.51 -29.71
N LEU A 826 1.65 13.28 -30.13
CA LEU A 826 0.87 12.10 -29.77
C LEU A 826 0.79 11.93 -28.25
N ARG A 827 1.95 11.90 -27.56
CA ARG A 827 2.01 11.78 -26.09
C ARG A 827 1.20 12.87 -25.41
N HIS A 828 1.22 14.08 -25.95
CA HIS A 828 0.44 15.19 -25.44
C HIS A 828 -1.07 14.96 -25.58
N TRP A 829 -1.55 14.70 -26.80
CA TRP A 829 -2.98 14.55 -27.07
C TRP A 829 -3.58 13.31 -26.42
N GLU A 830 -2.83 12.20 -26.32
CA GLU A 830 -3.23 11.01 -25.57
C GLU A 830 -3.42 11.32 -24.09
N GLY A 831 -2.51 12.08 -23.49
CA GLY A 831 -2.63 12.51 -22.09
C GLY A 831 -3.84 13.41 -21.84
N GLU A 832 -4.14 14.34 -22.76
CA GLU A 832 -5.33 15.19 -22.65
C GLU A 832 -6.63 14.41 -22.87
N ALA A 833 -6.65 13.50 -23.84
CA ALA A 833 -7.79 12.63 -24.09
C ALA A 833 -8.07 11.72 -22.88
N GLU A 834 -7.03 11.17 -22.25
CA GLU A 834 -7.17 10.35 -21.04
C GLU A 834 -7.66 11.20 -19.85
N GLY A 835 -7.12 12.40 -19.63
CA GLY A 835 -7.60 13.30 -18.58
C GLY A 835 -9.07 13.72 -18.75
N LEU A 836 -9.53 13.94 -20.00
CA LEU A 836 -10.94 14.21 -20.28
C LEU A 836 -11.81 12.96 -20.08
N ARG A 837 -11.28 11.76 -20.38
CA ARG A 837 -11.98 10.48 -20.18
C ARG A 837 -12.17 10.18 -18.68
N THR A 838 -11.15 10.36 -17.86
CA THR A 838 -11.25 10.20 -16.40
C THR A 838 -12.21 11.23 -15.79
N THR A 839 -12.18 12.47 -16.28
CA THR A 839 -13.15 13.51 -15.90
C THR A 839 -14.58 13.11 -16.28
N HIS A 840 -14.80 12.60 -17.49
CA HIS A 840 -16.12 12.11 -17.92
C HIS A 840 -16.62 10.96 -17.04
N GLN A 841 -15.77 9.98 -16.74
CA GLN A 841 -16.10 8.87 -15.85
C GLN A 841 -16.51 9.36 -14.45
N ARG A 842 -15.73 10.29 -13.86
CA ARG A 842 -16.06 10.89 -12.56
C ARG A 842 -17.38 11.64 -12.58
N VAL A 843 -17.59 12.55 -13.56
CA VAL A 843 -18.82 13.34 -13.65
C VAL A 843 -20.03 12.43 -13.86
N THR A 844 -19.89 11.36 -14.65
CA THR A 844 -20.94 10.36 -14.85
C THR A 844 -21.27 9.62 -13.55
N ALA A 845 -20.24 9.20 -12.79
CA ALA A 845 -20.43 8.54 -11.50
C ALA A 845 -21.08 9.47 -10.45
N GLN A 846 -20.69 10.75 -10.40
CA GLN A 846 -21.29 11.76 -9.53
C GLN A 846 -22.74 12.04 -9.93
N HIS A 847 -23.04 12.14 -11.22
CA HIS A 847 -24.40 12.32 -11.72
C HIS A 847 -25.29 11.12 -11.36
N LEU A 848 -24.79 9.91 -11.55
CA LEU A 848 -25.51 8.69 -11.18
C LEU A 848 -25.75 8.61 -9.66
N GLY A 849 -24.73 8.92 -8.85
CA GLY A 849 -24.84 8.98 -7.39
C GLY A 849 -25.86 10.03 -6.94
N HIS A 850 -25.84 11.22 -7.55
CA HIS A 850 -26.80 12.29 -7.28
C HIS A 850 -28.24 11.89 -7.62
N GLN A 851 -28.44 11.26 -8.78
CA GLN A 851 -29.76 10.77 -9.21
C GLN A 851 -30.30 9.69 -8.29
N TRP A 852 -29.47 8.69 -7.95
CA TRP A 852 -29.89 7.61 -7.05
C TRP A 852 -30.18 8.14 -5.64
N TYR A 853 -29.32 9.01 -5.11
CA TYR A 853 -29.50 9.56 -3.77
C TYR A 853 -30.73 10.48 -3.67
N ASN A 854 -30.97 11.36 -4.66
CA ASN A 854 -32.06 12.33 -4.64
C ASN A 854 -33.30 11.91 -5.45
N GLU A 855 -33.48 10.61 -5.71
CA GLU A 855 -34.54 10.09 -6.58
C GLU A 855 -35.95 10.60 -6.19
N ASP A 856 -36.25 10.70 -4.89
CA ASP A 856 -37.54 11.20 -4.38
C ASP A 856 -37.77 12.69 -4.65
N TYR A 857 -36.71 13.49 -4.68
CA TYR A 857 -36.77 14.93 -5.01
C TYR A 857 -36.93 15.12 -6.51
N LEU A 858 -36.18 14.35 -7.31
CA LEU A 858 -36.16 14.48 -8.76
C LEU A 858 -37.46 14.00 -9.40
N LYS A 859 -38.13 12.96 -8.85
CA LYS A 859 -39.44 12.47 -9.34
C LYS A 859 -40.56 13.51 -9.29
N GLN A 860 -40.43 14.56 -8.49
CA GLN A 860 -41.45 15.62 -8.34
C GLN A 860 -41.44 16.63 -9.50
N ARG A 861 -40.41 16.60 -10.36
CA ARG A 861 -40.32 17.43 -11.58
C ARG A 861 -39.88 16.57 -12.77
N VAL A 862 -40.23 16.99 -13.99
CA VAL A 862 -39.73 16.33 -15.20
C VAL A 862 -38.26 16.73 -15.37
N VAL A 863 -37.36 15.81 -15.05
CA VAL A 863 -35.90 15.99 -15.22
C VAL A 863 -35.42 15.15 -16.41
N ALA A 864 -34.23 15.46 -16.91
CA ALA A 864 -33.52 14.83 -18.02
C ALA A 864 -33.55 13.28 -18.00
N PRO A 865 -33.28 12.61 -19.16
CA PRO A 865 -33.26 11.15 -19.23
C PRO A 865 -32.28 10.54 -18.21
N SER A 866 -32.74 9.50 -17.50
CA SER A 866 -31.96 8.79 -16.49
C SER A 866 -30.64 8.27 -17.05
N VAL A 867 -29.55 8.51 -16.34
CA VAL A 867 -28.24 7.91 -16.64
C VAL A 867 -28.31 6.42 -16.30
N GLN A 868 -27.66 5.58 -17.11
CA GLN A 868 -27.59 4.12 -16.91
C GLN A 868 -26.38 3.74 -16.05
N PRO A 869 -26.45 2.68 -15.23
CA PRO A 869 -27.61 1.79 -15.03
C PRO A 869 -28.71 2.41 -14.15
N GLY A 870 -29.97 2.15 -14.48
CA GLY A 870 -31.09 2.50 -13.62
C GLY A 870 -31.06 1.74 -12.28
N ARG A 871 -31.21 2.45 -11.16
CA ARG A 871 -31.21 1.88 -9.78
C ARG A 871 -32.17 0.70 -9.65
N GLY A 872 -33.42 0.87 -10.09
CA GLY A 872 -34.47 -0.15 -9.95
C GLY A 872 -34.16 -1.46 -10.69
N ALA A 873 -33.59 -1.37 -11.90
CA ALA A 873 -33.20 -2.55 -12.66
C ALA A 873 -32.07 -3.33 -11.95
N LEU A 874 -31.04 -2.62 -11.48
CA LEU A 874 -29.93 -3.22 -10.76
C LEU A 874 -30.38 -3.90 -9.46
N LEU A 875 -31.23 -3.25 -8.67
CA LEU A 875 -31.77 -3.84 -7.43
C LEU A 875 -32.70 -5.03 -7.72
N GLY A 876 -33.45 -5.01 -8.82
CA GLY A 876 -34.28 -6.12 -9.26
C GLY A 876 -33.45 -7.36 -9.64
N GLU A 877 -32.36 -7.16 -10.39
CA GLU A 877 -31.41 -8.24 -10.71
C GLU A 877 -30.72 -8.78 -9.45
N LEU A 878 -30.30 -7.89 -8.52
CA LEU A 878 -29.68 -8.30 -7.26
C LEU A 878 -30.63 -9.18 -6.42
N ARG A 879 -31.91 -8.79 -6.31
CA ARG A 879 -32.94 -9.56 -5.60
C ARG A 879 -33.15 -10.94 -6.23
N THR A 880 -33.15 -11.01 -7.57
CA THR A 880 -33.31 -12.26 -8.31
C THR A 880 -32.11 -13.19 -8.06
N ASN A 881 -30.89 -12.66 -8.07
CA ASN A 881 -29.70 -13.46 -7.81
C ASN A 881 -29.67 -14.00 -6.37
N VAL A 882 -30.08 -13.20 -5.38
CA VAL A 882 -30.15 -13.65 -3.98
C VAL A 882 -31.14 -14.80 -3.83
N SER A 883 -32.34 -14.71 -4.42
CA SER A 883 -33.32 -15.80 -4.34
C SER A 883 -32.82 -17.06 -5.03
N THR A 884 -32.15 -16.93 -6.17
CA THR A 884 -31.51 -18.06 -6.88
C THR A 884 -30.39 -18.69 -6.05
N LEU A 885 -29.52 -17.90 -5.40
CA LEU A 885 -28.45 -18.43 -4.54
C LEU A 885 -29.00 -19.23 -3.37
N LEU A 886 -30.03 -18.73 -2.69
CA LEU A 886 -30.65 -19.44 -1.56
C LEU A 886 -31.27 -20.77 -2.00
N ALA A 887 -31.93 -20.81 -3.16
CA ALA A 887 -32.46 -22.06 -3.72
C ALA A 887 -31.33 -23.05 -4.07
N LEU A 888 -30.22 -22.57 -4.64
CA LEU A 888 -29.06 -23.41 -4.95
C LEU A 888 -28.37 -23.94 -3.69
N HIS A 889 -28.31 -23.15 -2.59
CA HIS A 889 -27.73 -23.61 -1.33
C HIS A 889 -28.44 -24.84 -0.77
N GLN A 890 -29.79 -24.87 -0.88
CA GLN A 890 -30.57 -26.03 -0.48
C GLN A 890 -30.22 -27.26 -1.34
N ASN A 891 -30.18 -27.10 -2.67
CA ASN A 891 -29.82 -28.18 -3.59
C ASN A 891 -28.41 -28.73 -3.35
N VAL A 892 -27.42 -27.86 -3.09
CA VAL A 892 -26.05 -28.28 -2.75
C VAL A 892 -26.03 -29.08 -1.45
N SER A 893 -26.79 -28.66 -0.44
CA SER A 893 -26.86 -29.37 0.84
C SER A 893 -27.37 -30.81 0.68
N GLU A 894 -28.46 -30.98 -0.07
CA GLU A 894 -29.07 -32.29 -0.32
C GLU A 894 -28.13 -33.22 -1.13
N LEU A 895 -27.51 -32.70 -2.20
CA LEU A 895 -26.57 -33.47 -3.03
C LEU A 895 -25.27 -33.82 -2.28
N ARG A 896 -24.77 -32.90 -1.44
CA ARG A 896 -23.59 -33.11 -0.62
C ARG A 896 -23.80 -34.23 0.39
N GLU A 897 -24.95 -34.26 1.07
CA GLU A 897 -25.29 -35.33 2.00
C GLU A 897 -25.36 -36.68 1.29
N LYS A 898 -26.02 -36.73 0.13
CA LYS A 898 -26.09 -37.94 -0.71
C LYS A 898 -24.71 -38.42 -1.15
N TYR A 899 -23.84 -37.52 -1.60
CA TYR A 899 -22.48 -37.85 -2.05
C TYR A 899 -21.58 -38.28 -0.88
N THR A 900 -21.71 -37.67 0.30
CA THR A 900 -20.98 -38.08 1.52
C THR A 900 -21.37 -39.49 1.95
N ASN A 901 -22.66 -39.84 1.89
CA ASN A 901 -23.14 -41.19 2.20
C ASN A 901 -22.61 -42.24 1.22
N LEU A 902 -22.60 -41.93 -0.08
CA LEU A 902 -22.09 -42.85 -1.12
C LEU A 902 -20.57 -43.05 -1.02
N THR A 903 -19.80 -41.97 -0.83
CA THR A 903 -18.34 -42.03 -0.69
C THR A 903 -17.91 -42.72 0.60
N GLY A 904 -18.62 -42.49 1.71
CA GLY A 904 -18.39 -43.22 2.96
C GLY A 904 -18.60 -44.74 2.82
N ASN A 905 -19.57 -45.17 2.02
CA ASN A 905 -19.77 -46.59 1.70
C ASN A 905 -18.60 -47.17 0.87
N VAL A 906 -18.07 -46.41 -0.09
CA VAL A 906 -16.89 -46.80 -0.89
C VAL A 906 -15.65 -46.88 -0.01
N GLU A 907 -15.43 -45.90 0.87
CA GLU A 907 -14.28 -45.83 1.77
C GLU A 907 -14.24 -47.01 2.76
N GLN A 908 -15.38 -47.39 3.34
CA GLN A 908 -15.46 -48.57 4.21
C GLN A 908 -15.08 -49.86 3.47
N ARG A 909 -15.51 -50.00 2.21
CA ARG A 909 -15.18 -51.17 1.37
C ARG A 909 -13.70 -51.21 1.00
N LEU A 910 -13.13 -50.06 0.66
CA LEU A 910 -11.70 -49.92 0.39
C LEU A 910 -10.87 -50.22 1.64
N LYS A 911 -11.31 -49.81 2.84
CA LYS A 911 -10.63 -50.15 4.12
C LYS A 911 -10.60 -51.66 4.36
N TRP A 912 -11.69 -52.38 4.09
CA TRP A 912 -11.72 -53.85 4.16
C TRP A 912 -10.79 -54.50 3.13
N ALA A 913 -10.77 -53.97 1.90
CA ALA A 913 -9.92 -54.48 0.82
C ALA A 913 -8.43 -54.21 1.06
N ALA A 914 -8.07 -53.01 1.54
CA ALA A 914 -6.70 -52.60 1.85
C ALA A 914 -6.08 -53.44 2.98
N GLY A 915 -6.90 -53.87 3.95
CA GLY A 915 -6.47 -54.82 4.99
C GLY A 915 -6.05 -56.20 4.45
N SER A 916 -6.52 -56.56 3.25
CA SER A 916 -6.20 -57.84 2.58
C SER A 916 -5.23 -57.69 1.41
N ASN A 917 -5.12 -56.50 0.81
CA ASN A 917 -4.23 -56.21 -0.31
C ASN A 917 -3.59 -54.82 -0.18
N PRO A 918 -2.27 -54.73 0.10
CA PRO A 918 -1.58 -53.45 0.32
C PRO A 918 -1.50 -52.56 -0.94
N THR A 919 -1.73 -53.08 -2.15
CA THR A 919 -1.75 -52.26 -3.38
C THR A 919 -2.97 -51.33 -3.46
N ILE A 920 -4.04 -51.62 -2.71
CA ILE A 920 -5.28 -50.82 -2.67
C ILE A 920 -5.16 -49.65 -1.66
N ALA A 921 -4.19 -49.70 -0.75
CA ALA A 921 -3.98 -48.65 0.25
C ALA A 921 -3.68 -47.28 -0.39
N GLN A 922 -2.91 -47.26 -1.47
CA GLN A 922 -2.62 -46.03 -2.21
C GLN A 922 -3.89 -45.45 -2.87
N ALA A 923 -4.71 -46.29 -3.50
CA ALA A 923 -5.97 -45.86 -4.13
C ALA A 923 -7.00 -45.39 -3.08
N LEU A 924 -7.01 -45.97 -1.88
CA LEU A 924 -7.82 -45.50 -0.75
C LEU A 924 -7.38 -44.11 -0.27
N GLU A 925 -6.08 -43.87 -0.15
CA GLU A 925 -5.53 -42.57 0.25
C GLU A 925 -5.83 -41.49 -0.79
N GLU A 926 -5.61 -41.79 -2.07
CA GLU A 926 -5.93 -40.88 -3.19
C GLU A 926 -7.44 -40.57 -3.27
N PHE A 927 -8.30 -41.58 -3.09
CA PHE A 927 -9.76 -41.39 -3.04
C PHE A 927 -10.20 -40.56 -1.84
N SER A 928 -9.73 -40.89 -0.63
CA SER A 928 -10.16 -40.21 0.59
C SER A 928 -9.75 -38.73 0.58
N ASN A 929 -8.50 -38.45 0.18
CA ASN A 929 -8.01 -37.08 0.02
C ASN A 929 -8.76 -36.33 -1.10
N GLY A 930 -9.06 -37.01 -2.22
CA GLY A 930 -9.85 -36.43 -3.31
C GLY A 930 -11.26 -36.02 -2.87
N VAL A 931 -11.96 -36.87 -2.10
CA VAL A 931 -13.30 -36.60 -1.55
C VAL A 931 -13.26 -35.48 -0.50
N GLU A 932 -12.24 -35.46 0.37
CA GLU A 932 -12.08 -34.44 1.40
C GLU A 932 -11.86 -33.05 0.79
N VAL A 933 -10.89 -32.91 -0.13
CA VAL A 933 -10.60 -31.66 -0.85
C VAL A 933 -11.82 -31.18 -1.63
N ALA A 934 -12.55 -32.11 -2.26
CA ALA A 934 -13.79 -31.82 -2.96
C ALA A 934 -14.86 -31.23 -2.01
N LEU A 935 -15.18 -31.92 -0.91
CA LEU A 935 -16.20 -31.49 0.04
C LEU A 935 -15.83 -30.20 0.77
N GLU A 936 -14.55 -29.99 1.07
CA GLU A 936 -14.05 -28.74 1.66
C GLU A 936 -14.22 -27.57 0.69
N GLY A 937 -13.83 -27.74 -0.58
CA GLY A 937 -14.01 -26.72 -1.62
C GLY A 937 -15.48 -26.29 -1.81
N VAL A 938 -16.41 -27.25 -1.81
CA VAL A 938 -17.85 -26.95 -1.85
C VAL A 938 -18.31 -26.17 -0.62
N SER A 939 -17.83 -26.55 0.57
CA SER A 939 -18.21 -25.90 1.83
C SER A 939 -17.71 -24.45 1.89
N GLN A 940 -16.48 -24.22 1.44
CA GLN A 940 -15.90 -22.87 1.34
C GLN A 940 -16.67 -21.99 0.35
N LEU A 941 -17.01 -22.51 -0.83
CA LEU A 941 -17.79 -21.77 -1.84
C LEU A 941 -19.19 -21.40 -1.33
N VAL A 942 -19.90 -22.33 -0.69
CA VAL A 942 -21.22 -22.07 -0.12
C VAL A 942 -21.14 -21.04 1.00
N HIS A 943 -20.10 -21.09 1.84
CA HIS A 943 -19.87 -20.10 2.88
C HIS A 943 -19.68 -18.69 2.29
N GLN A 944 -18.76 -18.53 1.32
CA GLN A 944 -18.56 -17.26 0.61
C GLN A 944 -19.86 -16.77 -0.06
N SER A 945 -20.62 -17.67 -0.67
CA SER A 945 -21.88 -17.34 -1.30
C SER A 945 -22.93 -16.83 -0.30
N LYS A 946 -22.98 -17.38 0.92
CA LYS A 946 -23.85 -16.90 2.00
C LYS A 946 -23.45 -15.51 2.49
N GLU A 947 -22.15 -15.23 2.62
CA GLU A 947 -21.66 -13.90 2.98
C GLU A 947 -22.07 -12.85 1.94
N VAL A 948 -21.87 -13.16 0.65
CA VAL A 948 -22.29 -12.27 -0.45
C VAL A 948 -23.80 -12.09 -0.48
N ALA A 949 -24.60 -13.15 -0.30
CA ALA A 949 -26.05 -13.04 -0.23
C ALA A 949 -26.52 -12.17 0.96
N SER A 950 -25.86 -12.28 2.11
CA SER A 950 -26.11 -11.42 3.28
C SER A 950 -25.83 -9.95 2.96
N LEU A 951 -24.73 -9.64 2.27
CA LEU A 951 -24.39 -8.28 1.84
C LEU A 951 -25.40 -7.75 0.81
N CYS A 952 -25.81 -8.55 -0.16
CA CYS A 952 -26.86 -8.19 -1.11
C CYS A 952 -28.17 -7.84 -0.37
N ASN A 953 -28.55 -8.64 0.63
CA ASN A 953 -29.73 -8.36 1.46
C ASN A 953 -29.58 -7.07 2.27
N ALA A 954 -28.39 -6.79 2.82
CA ALA A 954 -28.11 -5.53 3.50
C ALA A 954 -28.32 -4.33 2.56
N VAL A 955 -27.83 -4.41 1.31
CA VAL A 955 -28.04 -3.38 0.29
C VAL A 955 -29.52 -3.20 -0.05
N LEU A 956 -30.24 -4.31 -0.30
CA LEU A 956 -31.67 -4.28 -0.62
C LEU A 956 -32.48 -3.65 0.52
N HIS A 957 -32.17 -4.02 1.77
CA HIS A 957 -32.82 -3.47 2.95
C HIS A 957 -32.50 -1.98 3.14
N TYR A 958 -31.22 -1.59 2.96
CA TYR A 958 -30.78 -0.19 3.00
C TYR A 958 -31.54 0.66 1.99
N GLU A 959 -31.61 0.21 0.73
CA GLU A 959 -32.31 0.94 -0.32
C GLU A 959 -33.83 0.96 -0.13
N ALA A 960 -34.42 -0.07 0.48
CA ALA A 960 -35.83 -0.09 0.83
C ALA A 960 -36.17 0.96 1.89
N LEU A 961 -35.34 1.13 2.92
CA LEU A 961 -35.57 2.06 4.03
C LEU A 961 -34.99 3.47 3.84
N ARG A 962 -34.40 3.78 2.68
CA ARG A 962 -33.79 5.09 2.42
C ARG A 962 -34.81 6.16 1.97
N THR A 963 -35.72 5.80 1.08
CA THR A 963 -36.69 6.70 0.42
C THR A 963 -38.13 6.44 0.92
N HIS A 964 -39.14 7.20 0.46
CA HIS A 964 -40.56 6.94 0.77
C HIS A 964 -41.11 5.71 0.02
N THR A 965 -40.51 4.54 0.26
CA THR A 965 -41.00 3.27 -0.29
C THR A 965 -42.15 2.72 0.56
N VAL A 966 -42.87 1.72 0.03
CA VAL A 966 -43.89 0.99 0.79
C VAL A 966 -43.30 0.34 2.04
N ASP A 967 -42.10 -0.25 1.92
CA ASP A 967 -41.39 -0.88 3.04
C ASP A 967 -40.97 0.13 4.11
N ALA A 968 -40.58 1.35 3.72
CA ALA A 968 -40.26 2.42 4.66
C ALA A 968 -41.50 2.90 5.42
N ILE A 969 -42.65 3.04 4.74
CA ILE A 969 -43.91 3.46 5.36
C ILE A 969 -44.39 2.41 6.36
N THR A 970 -44.32 1.12 6.02
CA THR A 970 -44.68 0.05 6.95
C THR A 970 -43.71 -0.01 8.13
N TRP A 971 -42.41 0.22 7.90
CA TRP A 971 -41.39 0.30 8.95
C TRP A 971 -41.65 1.45 9.93
N ASP A 972 -41.96 2.64 9.41
CA ASP A 972 -42.26 3.83 10.20
C ASP A 972 -43.58 3.67 10.96
N ALA A 973 -44.61 3.03 10.37
CA ALA A 973 -45.86 2.70 11.05
C ALA A 973 -45.64 1.73 12.22
N ASN A 974 -44.82 0.69 12.04
CA ASN A 974 -44.46 -0.25 13.10
C ASN A 974 -43.71 0.46 14.25
N PHE A 975 -42.79 1.36 13.92
CA PHE A 975 -42.07 2.15 14.93
C PHE A 975 -43.01 3.11 15.67
N THR A 976 -43.91 3.79 14.96
CA THR A 976 -44.92 4.69 15.55
C THR A 976 -45.86 3.95 16.49
N SER A 977 -46.24 2.70 16.15
CA SER A 977 -47.04 1.83 17.03
C SER A 977 -46.33 1.59 18.37
N VAL A 978 -45.02 1.27 18.35
CA VAL A 978 -44.23 1.11 19.58
C VAL A 978 -44.18 2.40 20.39
N LEU A 979 -43.98 3.55 19.74
CA LEU A 979 -43.95 4.85 20.42
C LEU A 979 -45.30 5.21 21.06
N ASN A 980 -46.42 4.93 20.38
CA ASN A 980 -47.76 5.15 20.90
C ASN A 980 -48.02 4.29 22.13
N THR A 981 -47.63 3.00 22.10
CA THR A 981 -47.72 2.14 23.29
C THR A 981 -46.87 2.69 24.44
N CYS A 982 -45.64 3.16 24.17
CA CYS A 982 -44.81 3.80 25.19
C CYS A 982 -45.48 5.04 25.78
N GLN A 983 -46.11 5.87 24.94
CA GLN A 983 -46.82 7.07 25.37
C GLN A 983 -48.04 6.73 26.23
N GLU A 984 -48.86 5.77 25.80
CA GLU A 984 -50.02 5.28 26.57
C GLU A 984 -49.60 4.76 27.94
N SER A 985 -48.54 3.95 27.99
CA SER A 985 -48.02 3.43 29.24
C SER A 985 -47.48 4.55 30.13
N CYS A 986 -46.76 5.55 29.59
CA CYS A 986 -46.28 6.70 30.38
C CYS A 986 -47.43 7.58 30.90
N MET A 987 -48.48 7.78 30.11
CA MET A 987 -49.67 8.51 30.54
C MET A 987 -50.44 7.77 31.64
N LEU A 988 -50.48 6.43 31.58
CA LEU A 988 -51.03 5.62 32.68
C LEU A 988 -50.20 5.79 33.96
N LEU A 989 -48.87 5.83 33.86
CA LEU A 989 -47.98 6.06 35.00
C LEU A 989 -48.20 7.44 35.64
N GLU A 990 -48.41 8.50 34.84
CA GLU A 990 -48.71 9.85 35.39
C GLU A 990 -50.10 9.95 36.01
N ARG A 991 -51.07 9.17 35.53
CA ARG A 991 -52.47 9.22 35.96
C ARG A 991 -52.74 8.48 37.28
N TYR A 992 -51.96 7.46 37.60
CA TYR A 992 -52.11 6.67 38.82
C TYR A 992 -50.92 6.92 39.76
N HIS A 993 -51.19 7.48 40.95
CA HIS A 993 -50.17 7.78 41.97
C HIS A 993 -50.06 6.70 43.06
N SER A 994 -50.71 5.55 42.88
CA SER A 994 -50.75 4.47 43.85
C SER A 994 -49.36 3.82 43.99
N THR A 995 -48.66 4.15 45.07
CA THR A 995 -47.36 3.56 45.38
C THR A 995 -47.55 2.24 46.12
N VAL A 996 -47.15 1.15 45.48
CA VAL A 996 -46.99 -0.17 46.08
C VAL A 996 -45.50 -0.39 46.32
N SER A 997 -45.12 -0.73 47.55
CA SER A 997 -43.74 -1.08 47.85
C SER A 997 -43.36 -2.43 47.22
N PRO A 998 -42.08 -2.67 46.91
CA PRO A 998 -41.62 -3.96 46.39
C PRO A 998 -42.02 -5.14 47.30
N GLN A 999 -42.07 -4.88 48.61
CA GLN A 999 -42.47 -5.83 49.64
C GLN A 999 -43.97 -6.15 49.54
N GLU A 1000 -44.82 -5.13 49.44
CA GLU A 1000 -46.27 -5.33 49.24
C GLU A 1000 -46.59 -6.11 47.97
N GLU A 1001 -45.86 -5.85 46.88
CA GLU A 1001 -45.97 -6.59 45.62
C GLU A 1001 -45.59 -8.07 45.80
N MET A 1002 -44.47 -8.34 46.47
CA MET A 1002 -44.01 -9.70 46.78
C MET A 1002 -45.06 -10.47 47.60
N LEU A 1003 -45.71 -9.80 48.55
CA LEU A 1003 -46.75 -10.38 49.40
C LEU A 1003 -48.00 -10.79 48.61
N VAL A 1004 -48.36 -10.02 47.57
CA VAL A 1004 -49.49 -10.36 46.68
C VAL A 1004 -49.18 -11.55 45.77
N THR A 1005 -47.92 -11.72 45.36
CA THR A 1005 -47.49 -12.91 44.61
C THR A 1005 -47.47 -14.18 45.46
N LEU A 1006 -47.15 -14.07 46.76
CA LEU A 1006 -47.06 -15.22 47.68
C LEU A 1006 -48.42 -15.66 48.24
N CYS A 1007 -49.35 -14.73 48.39
CA CYS A 1007 -50.68 -14.99 48.94
C CYS A 1007 -51.76 -14.27 48.13
N HIS A 1008 -52.78 -15.02 47.71
CA HIS A 1008 -53.90 -14.43 46.99
C HIS A 1008 -54.59 -13.36 47.83
N LEU A 1009 -54.74 -12.16 47.26
CA LEU A 1009 -55.33 -11.02 47.94
C LEU A 1009 -56.86 -11.18 48.04
N PRO A 1010 -57.48 -11.15 49.23
CA PRO A 1010 -58.92 -11.25 49.42
C PRO A 1010 -59.63 -9.93 49.08
N ALA A 1011 -60.97 -9.94 49.08
CA ALA A 1011 -61.80 -8.76 48.83
C ALA A 1011 -61.61 -7.67 49.89
N ASP A 1012 -61.56 -8.07 51.17
CA ASP A 1012 -61.14 -7.23 52.29
C ASP A 1012 -59.94 -7.89 52.97
N VAL A 1013 -58.83 -7.17 53.06
CA VAL A 1013 -57.68 -7.61 53.86
C VAL A 1013 -58.14 -7.62 55.32
N ASN A 1014 -58.18 -8.79 55.96
CA ASN A 1014 -58.64 -8.95 57.34
C ASN A 1014 -57.57 -9.66 58.18
N THR A 1015 -57.75 -9.67 59.50
CA THR A 1015 -56.81 -10.31 60.44
C THR A 1015 -56.59 -11.80 60.16
N GLN A 1016 -57.60 -12.49 59.63
CA GLN A 1016 -57.48 -13.90 59.25
C GLN A 1016 -56.58 -14.10 58.01
N TRP A 1017 -56.65 -13.19 57.04
CA TRP A 1017 -55.74 -13.22 55.90
C TRP A 1017 -54.31 -12.88 56.28
N ILE A 1018 -54.08 -11.91 57.17
CA ILE A 1018 -52.73 -11.57 57.66
C ILE A 1018 -52.08 -12.76 58.39
N GLN A 1019 -52.85 -13.51 59.16
CA GLN A 1019 -52.37 -14.76 59.79
C GLN A 1019 -52.04 -15.84 58.75
N ASN A 1020 -52.88 -16.03 57.73
CA ASN A 1020 -52.60 -16.97 56.64
C ASN A 1020 -51.39 -16.55 55.79
N ALA A 1021 -51.24 -15.24 55.52
CA ALA A 1021 -50.09 -14.67 54.83
C ALA A 1021 -48.82 -14.82 55.67
N SER A 1022 -48.90 -14.73 57.00
CA SER A 1022 -47.76 -14.99 57.90
C SER A 1022 -47.30 -16.44 57.82
N VAL A 1023 -48.23 -17.40 57.75
CA VAL A 1023 -47.88 -18.82 57.55
C VAL A 1023 -47.23 -19.03 56.18
N ALA A 1024 -47.80 -18.47 55.11
CA ALA A 1024 -47.25 -18.60 53.75
C ALA A 1024 -45.88 -17.93 53.60
N VAL A 1025 -45.66 -16.76 54.22
CA VAL A 1025 -44.34 -16.10 54.24
C VAL A 1025 -43.34 -16.90 55.07
N SER A 1026 -43.77 -17.57 56.16
CA SER A 1026 -42.92 -18.49 56.92
C SER A 1026 -42.46 -19.67 56.08
N ASP A 1027 -43.38 -20.33 55.37
CA ASP A 1027 -43.08 -21.43 54.47
C ASP A 1027 -42.17 -20.96 53.30
N HIS A 1028 -42.41 -19.74 52.80
CA HIS A 1028 -41.58 -19.12 51.77
C HIS A 1028 -40.16 -18.82 52.27
N ILE A 1029 -39.98 -18.33 53.50
CA ILE A 1029 -38.67 -18.13 54.12
C ILE A 1029 -37.91 -19.46 54.24
N GLU A 1030 -38.57 -20.55 54.63
CA GLU A 1030 -37.93 -21.87 54.68
C GLU A 1030 -37.49 -22.35 53.29
N LEU A 1031 -38.32 -22.16 52.27
CA LEU A 1031 -37.99 -22.45 50.88
C LEU A 1031 -36.83 -21.58 50.35
N LEU A 1032 -36.85 -20.28 50.62
CA LEU A 1032 -35.78 -19.35 50.25
C LEU A 1032 -34.48 -19.67 50.97
N THR A 1033 -34.53 -20.07 52.24
CA THR A 1033 -33.35 -20.50 53.00
C THR A 1033 -32.70 -21.71 52.34
N LYS A 1034 -33.51 -22.67 51.89
CA LYS A 1034 -33.03 -23.83 51.13
C LYS A 1034 -32.47 -23.42 49.77
N LEU A 1035 -33.14 -22.52 49.06
CA LEU A 1035 -32.72 -21.99 47.76
C LEU A 1035 -31.37 -21.26 47.86
N VAL A 1036 -31.19 -20.37 48.83
CA VAL A 1036 -29.92 -19.67 49.11
C VAL A 1036 -28.80 -20.68 49.35
N SER A 1037 -29.07 -21.75 50.11
CA SER A 1037 -28.12 -22.85 50.32
C SER A 1037 -27.73 -23.55 49.02
N ASP A 1038 -28.70 -23.86 48.16
CA ASP A 1038 -28.45 -24.52 46.87
C ASP A 1038 -27.70 -23.60 45.89
N GLN A 1039 -28.08 -22.32 45.80
CA GLN A 1039 -27.39 -21.33 44.96
C GLN A 1039 -25.96 -21.05 45.46
N SER A 1040 -25.74 -21.04 46.78
CA SER A 1040 -24.39 -20.96 47.37
C SER A 1040 -23.49 -22.14 46.99
N ARG A 1041 -24.07 -23.30 46.66
CA ARG A 1041 -23.32 -24.46 46.15
C ARG A 1041 -23.01 -24.30 44.66
N GLU A 1042 -23.95 -23.79 43.87
CA GLU A 1042 -23.75 -23.53 42.44
C GLU A 1042 -22.76 -22.39 42.19
N LEU A 1043 -22.80 -21.30 42.98
CA LEU A 1043 -21.81 -20.21 42.89
C LEU A 1043 -20.38 -20.73 43.12
N ARG A 1044 -20.20 -21.64 44.10
CA ARG A 1044 -18.91 -22.30 44.35
C ARG A 1044 -18.44 -23.13 43.18
N LYS A 1045 -19.33 -23.86 42.50
CA LYS A 1045 -18.99 -24.62 41.29
C LYS A 1045 -18.60 -23.69 40.14
N ALA A 1046 -19.37 -22.61 39.92
CA ALA A 1046 -19.06 -21.62 38.90
C ALA A 1046 -17.70 -20.96 39.14
N ALA A 1047 -17.36 -20.66 40.41
CA ALA A 1047 -16.06 -20.11 40.78
C ALA A 1047 -14.89 -21.07 40.47
N GLU A 1048 -15.06 -22.37 40.73
CA GLU A 1048 -14.07 -23.38 40.37
C GLU A 1048 -13.92 -23.55 38.85
N ASN A 1049 -15.02 -23.46 38.09
CA ASN A 1049 -14.96 -23.51 36.62
C ASN A 1049 -14.18 -22.33 36.03
N VAL A 1050 -14.43 -21.10 36.53
CA VAL A 1050 -13.62 -19.92 36.17
C VAL A 1050 -12.15 -20.18 36.45
N ARG A 1051 -11.83 -20.69 37.65
CA ARG A 1051 -10.45 -20.99 38.04
C ARG A 1051 -9.80 -22.03 37.11
N LEU A 1052 -10.50 -23.09 36.75
CA LEU A 1052 -10.01 -24.13 35.84
C LEU A 1052 -9.69 -23.56 34.45
N ASN A 1053 -10.61 -22.80 33.87
CA ASN A 1053 -10.44 -22.22 32.54
C ASN A 1053 -9.32 -21.17 32.49
N VAL A 1054 -9.14 -20.40 33.57
CA VAL A 1054 -8.00 -19.47 33.71
C VAL A 1054 -6.66 -20.22 33.81
N VAL A 1055 -6.63 -21.38 34.49
CA VAL A 1055 -5.42 -22.23 34.53
C VAL A 1055 -5.09 -22.79 33.15
N THR A 1056 -6.10 -23.21 32.38
CA THR A 1056 -5.93 -23.69 30.99
C THR A 1056 -5.45 -22.57 30.07
N LEU A 1057 -6.03 -21.37 30.18
CA LEU A 1057 -5.56 -20.20 29.43
C LEU A 1057 -4.08 -19.89 29.77
N ARG A 1058 -3.69 -19.97 31.04
CA ARG A 1058 -2.29 -19.81 31.47
C ARG A 1058 -1.37 -20.82 30.81
N THR A 1059 -1.79 -22.08 30.65
CA THR A 1059 -0.94 -23.10 30.01
C THR A 1059 -0.73 -22.81 28.53
N HIS A 1060 -1.79 -22.49 27.77
CA HIS A 1060 -1.67 -22.16 26.34
C HIS A 1060 -0.96 -20.82 26.10
N LEU A 1061 -1.07 -19.87 27.01
CA LEU A 1061 -0.33 -18.62 26.93
C LEU A 1061 1.17 -18.82 27.23
N THR A 1062 1.51 -19.77 28.10
CA THR A 1062 2.92 -20.10 28.39
C THR A 1062 3.62 -20.67 27.15
N THR A 1063 2.94 -21.53 26.39
CA THR A 1063 3.44 -22.01 25.09
C THR A 1063 3.50 -20.90 24.05
N HIS A 1064 2.52 -19.99 24.03
CA HIS A 1064 2.55 -18.81 23.18
C HIS A 1064 3.76 -17.90 23.45
N HIS A 1065 4.06 -17.63 24.72
CA HIS A 1065 5.25 -16.85 25.12
C HIS A 1065 6.55 -17.54 24.72
N LYS A 1066 6.59 -18.88 24.70
CA LYS A 1066 7.74 -19.65 24.24
C LYS A 1066 8.00 -19.42 22.75
N PHE A 1067 6.98 -19.58 21.89
CA PHE A 1067 7.10 -19.28 20.46
C PHE A 1067 7.54 -17.84 20.20
N MET A 1068 6.96 -16.89 20.92
CA MET A 1068 7.34 -15.48 20.79
C MET A 1068 8.75 -15.20 21.30
N SER A 1069 9.23 -15.91 22.33
CA SER A 1069 10.63 -15.81 22.78
C SER A 1069 11.60 -16.29 21.71
N ASP A 1070 11.25 -17.31 20.94
CA ASP A 1070 12.10 -17.90 19.89
C ASP A 1070 12.33 -16.94 18.72
N ILE A 1071 11.37 -16.04 18.43
CA ILE A 1071 11.51 -15.02 17.37
C ILE A 1071 11.80 -13.61 17.89
N ARG A 1072 11.68 -13.36 19.20
CA ARG A 1072 11.84 -12.01 19.80
C ARG A 1072 13.18 -11.36 19.49
N ALA A 1073 14.27 -12.14 19.51
CA ALA A 1073 15.60 -11.63 19.20
C ALA A 1073 15.71 -11.19 17.73
N LEU A 1074 15.09 -11.94 16.81
CA LEU A 1074 15.03 -11.63 15.38
C LEU A 1074 14.14 -10.41 15.13
N LEU A 1075 12.95 -10.34 15.74
CA LEU A 1075 12.05 -9.19 15.64
C LEU A 1075 12.71 -7.90 16.17
N LYS A 1076 13.41 -7.96 17.31
CA LYS A 1076 14.18 -6.80 17.81
C LYS A 1076 15.34 -6.40 16.90
N SER A 1077 15.93 -7.36 16.18
CA SER A 1077 16.95 -7.08 15.18
C SER A 1077 16.34 -6.46 13.92
N MET A 1078 15.16 -6.93 13.50
CA MET A 1078 14.39 -6.37 12.39
C MET A 1078 13.90 -4.94 12.66
N ALA A 1079 13.45 -4.65 13.88
CA ALA A 1079 13.05 -3.32 14.33
C ALA A 1079 14.17 -2.27 14.15
N LYS A 1080 15.42 -2.65 14.42
CA LYS A 1080 16.58 -1.75 14.20
C LYS A 1080 16.79 -1.36 12.73
N PHE A 1081 16.16 -2.07 11.79
CA PHE A 1081 16.26 -1.82 10.36
C PHE A 1081 14.96 -1.22 9.76
N GLU A 1082 13.96 -0.87 10.58
CA GLU A 1082 12.72 -0.24 10.12
C GLU A 1082 12.95 1.14 9.49
N ASP A 1083 13.78 1.98 10.12
CA ASP A 1083 14.13 3.33 9.65
C ASP A 1083 14.83 3.34 8.28
N GLU A 1084 15.38 2.19 7.85
CA GLU A 1084 16.15 2.03 6.61
C GLU A 1084 15.33 1.35 5.48
N GLY A 1085 14.00 1.27 5.63
CA GLY A 1085 13.06 0.81 4.59
C GLY A 1085 12.75 -0.68 4.60
N GLY A 1086 12.84 -1.36 5.75
CA GLY A 1086 12.34 -2.72 5.98
C GLY A 1086 10.94 -2.76 6.59
N LEU A 1087 10.27 -3.94 6.57
CA LEU A 1087 8.91 -4.21 7.09
C LEU A 1087 8.49 -3.25 8.21
N ALA A 1088 7.66 -2.26 7.89
CA ALA A 1088 7.16 -1.28 8.85
C ALA A 1088 6.14 -1.94 9.81
N GLY A 1089 6.17 -1.51 11.07
CA GLY A 1089 5.28 -1.96 12.14
C GLY A 1089 5.85 -3.06 13.06
N VAL A 1090 7.15 -3.37 13.02
CA VAL A 1090 7.79 -4.37 13.91
C VAL A 1090 7.96 -3.82 15.33
N ASP A 1091 8.42 -2.58 15.51
CA ASP A 1091 8.48 -1.94 16.82
C ASP A 1091 7.07 -1.69 17.40
N GLU A 1092 6.14 -1.28 16.55
CA GLU A 1092 4.72 -1.17 16.93
C GLU A 1092 4.16 -2.53 17.35
N TYR A 1093 4.41 -3.59 16.58
CA TYR A 1093 4.02 -4.96 16.93
C TYR A 1093 4.67 -5.44 18.24
N LEU A 1094 5.95 -5.15 18.48
CA LEU A 1094 6.64 -5.49 19.73
C LEU A 1094 6.06 -4.72 20.92
N ALA A 1095 5.63 -3.46 20.74
CA ALA A 1095 4.97 -2.65 21.76
C ALA A 1095 3.55 -3.14 22.05
N LEU A 1096 2.77 -3.44 21.00
CA LEU A 1096 1.42 -4.01 21.10
C LEU A 1096 1.47 -5.39 21.77
N TYR A 1097 2.39 -6.26 21.37
CA TYR A 1097 2.56 -7.58 21.96
C TYR A 1097 2.99 -7.51 23.42
N ARG A 1098 3.87 -6.56 23.79
CA ARG A 1098 4.26 -6.34 25.19
C ARG A 1098 3.05 -5.92 26.03
N THR A 1099 2.29 -4.95 25.55
CA THR A 1099 1.08 -4.46 26.21
C THR A 1099 0.05 -5.58 26.37
N TYR A 1100 -0.16 -6.37 25.32
CA TYR A 1100 -1.01 -7.57 25.35
C TYR A 1100 -0.53 -8.60 26.39
N SER A 1101 0.74 -9.00 26.32
CA SER A 1101 1.34 -10.02 27.19
C SER A 1101 1.28 -9.61 28.67
N GLU A 1102 1.58 -8.34 28.98
CA GLU A 1102 1.51 -7.79 30.34
C GLU A 1102 0.07 -7.74 30.85
N THR A 1103 -0.86 -7.31 30.01
CA THR A 1103 -2.28 -7.20 30.35
C THR A 1103 -2.87 -8.57 30.64
N ILE A 1104 -2.73 -9.53 29.72
CA ILE A 1104 -3.35 -10.85 29.86
C ILE A 1104 -2.68 -11.69 30.97
N SER A 1105 -1.35 -11.59 31.13
CA SER A 1105 -0.64 -12.25 32.25
C SER A 1105 -0.97 -11.59 33.60
N GLY A 1106 -1.19 -10.28 33.62
CA GLY A 1106 -1.69 -9.53 34.78
C GLY A 1106 -3.08 -10.01 35.19
N LEU A 1107 -4.00 -10.12 34.23
CA LEU A 1107 -5.36 -10.61 34.44
C LEU A 1107 -5.37 -12.04 35.00
N ILE A 1108 -4.64 -12.96 34.37
CA ILE A 1108 -4.55 -14.36 34.84
C ILE A 1108 -4.07 -14.42 36.30
N ARG A 1109 -3.07 -13.62 36.67
CA ARG A 1109 -2.58 -13.58 38.07
C ARG A 1109 -3.64 -13.04 39.02
N GLN A 1110 -4.29 -11.94 38.66
CA GLN A 1110 -5.35 -11.33 39.47
C GLN A 1110 -6.53 -12.30 39.65
N MET A 1111 -6.95 -12.99 38.60
CA MET A 1111 -8.07 -13.95 38.64
C MET A 1111 -7.76 -15.22 39.44
N LEU A 1112 -6.50 -15.62 39.58
CA LEU A 1112 -6.11 -16.81 40.36
C LEU A 1112 -5.86 -16.51 41.85
N HIS A 1113 -5.51 -15.28 42.21
CA HIS A 1113 -5.14 -14.91 43.58
C HIS A 1113 -6.20 -14.09 44.31
N ASP A 1114 -6.96 -13.25 43.60
CA ASP A 1114 -7.97 -12.42 44.24
C ASP A 1114 -9.31 -13.15 44.29
N PRO A 1115 -10.05 -13.05 45.41
CA PRO A 1115 -11.43 -13.51 45.45
C PRO A 1115 -12.27 -12.74 44.42
N LEU A 1116 -13.10 -13.47 43.67
CA LEU A 1116 -14.02 -12.90 42.71
C LEU A 1116 -15.08 -12.04 43.43
N SER A 1117 -15.30 -10.84 42.88
CA SER A 1117 -16.38 -9.93 43.25
C SER A 1117 -17.04 -9.44 41.96
N PRO A 1118 -18.32 -9.01 41.99
CA PRO A 1118 -19.04 -8.58 40.79
C PRO A 1118 -18.34 -7.44 40.04
N GLU A 1119 -17.78 -6.47 40.77
CA GLU A 1119 -16.98 -5.37 40.21
C GLU A 1119 -15.72 -5.88 39.49
N LYS A 1120 -14.99 -6.81 40.13
CA LYS A 1120 -13.79 -7.41 39.53
C LYS A 1120 -14.13 -8.28 38.33
N ALA A 1121 -15.19 -9.09 38.38
CA ALA A 1121 -15.62 -9.93 37.27
C ALA A 1121 -15.99 -9.09 36.04
N LYS A 1122 -16.68 -7.95 36.24
CA LYS A 1122 -17.01 -7.02 35.17
C LYS A 1122 -15.76 -6.33 34.60
N ALA A 1123 -14.84 -5.92 35.47
CA ALA A 1123 -13.56 -5.36 35.04
C ALA A 1123 -12.69 -6.38 34.28
N TYR A 1124 -12.71 -7.66 34.68
CA TYR A 1124 -12.00 -8.73 33.98
C TYR A 1124 -12.63 -9.02 32.62
N LEU A 1125 -13.97 -9.09 32.52
CA LEU A 1125 -14.68 -9.25 31.24
C LEU A 1125 -14.37 -8.11 30.27
N GLN A 1126 -14.45 -6.86 30.74
CA GLN A 1126 -14.14 -5.70 29.90
C GLN A 1126 -12.70 -5.75 29.38
N LYS A 1127 -11.73 -6.03 30.27
CA LYS A 1127 -10.32 -6.12 29.87
C LYS A 1127 -10.01 -7.34 28.98
N LEU A 1128 -10.72 -8.46 29.15
CA LEU A 1128 -10.61 -9.62 28.26
C LEU A 1128 -11.14 -9.28 26.87
N GLN A 1129 -12.29 -8.61 26.77
CA GLN A 1129 -12.88 -8.15 25.51
C GLN A 1129 -11.99 -7.14 24.80
N GLU A 1130 -11.42 -6.16 25.52
CA GLU A 1130 -10.44 -5.21 24.98
C GLU A 1130 -9.16 -5.92 24.49
N SER A 1131 -8.71 -6.97 25.20
CA SER A 1131 -7.52 -7.75 24.81
C SER A 1131 -7.76 -8.72 23.64
N SER A 1132 -9.01 -9.17 23.43
CA SER A 1132 -9.42 -10.04 22.31
C SER A 1132 -9.36 -9.32 20.96
N VAL A 1133 -9.58 -8.00 20.97
CA VAL A 1133 -9.44 -7.12 19.79
C VAL A 1133 -8.00 -7.06 19.28
N VAL A 1134 -7.00 -7.26 20.15
CA VAL A 1134 -5.57 -7.20 19.78
C VAL A 1134 -5.09 -8.48 19.06
N MET A 1135 -5.78 -9.61 19.24
CA MET A 1135 -5.45 -10.89 18.57
C MET A 1135 -6.34 -11.20 17.34
N SER A 1136 -7.42 -10.45 17.15
CA SER A 1136 -8.29 -10.57 15.99
C SER A 1136 -7.71 -9.77 14.81
N PRO A 1137 -7.68 -10.34 13.59
CA PRO A 1137 -6.98 -9.74 12.47
C PRO A 1137 -7.79 -8.56 11.92
N SER A 1138 -7.54 -7.36 12.44
CA SER A 1138 -7.71 -6.14 11.65
C SER A 1138 -6.54 -6.09 10.65
N LYS A 1139 -6.89 -6.12 9.36
CA LYS A 1139 -6.08 -5.86 8.16
C LYS A 1139 -4.54 -6.08 8.25
N THR A 1140 -4.08 -6.98 7.39
CA THR A 1140 -2.76 -7.02 6.74
C THR A 1140 -1.52 -7.36 7.57
N PHE A 1141 -1.22 -8.66 7.61
CA PHE A 1141 0.12 -9.12 7.22
C PHE A 1141 -0.04 -10.14 6.08
N THR A 1142 -0.43 -9.65 4.91
CA THR A 1142 -0.17 -10.37 3.65
C THR A 1142 1.28 -10.07 3.29
N PRO A 1143 2.19 -11.05 3.22
CA PRO A 1143 3.48 -10.83 2.60
C PRO A 1143 3.20 -10.32 1.20
N ASP A 1144 3.74 -9.14 0.89
CA ASP A 1144 3.57 -8.49 -0.39
C ASP A 1144 3.76 -9.48 -1.54
N SER A 1145 2.80 -9.48 -2.46
CA SER A 1145 2.74 -10.32 -3.68
C SER A 1145 3.90 -10.10 -4.65
N ARG A 1146 4.88 -9.26 -4.27
CA ARG A 1146 6.15 -9.05 -4.97
C ARG A 1146 7.25 -10.06 -4.62
N MET A 1147 7.10 -10.89 -3.58
CA MET A 1147 8.01 -12.03 -3.36
C MET A 1147 7.52 -13.28 -4.09
N LYS A 1148 7.49 -13.25 -5.43
CA LYS A 1148 7.41 -14.49 -6.22
C LYS A 1148 8.73 -15.23 -6.11
N VAL A 1149 8.81 -16.12 -5.13
CA VAL A 1149 9.84 -17.14 -5.09
C VAL A 1149 9.61 -18.07 -6.29
N LYS A 1150 10.49 -18.00 -7.30
CA LYS A 1150 10.44 -18.89 -8.47
C LYS A 1150 10.49 -20.34 -7.97
N ARG A 1151 9.54 -21.18 -8.38
CA ARG A 1151 9.50 -22.61 -8.01
C ARG A 1151 9.82 -23.46 -9.22
N HIS A 1152 10.53 -24.56 -9.00
CA HIS A 1152 10.95 -25.47 -10.07
C HIS A 1152 9.72 -26.20 -10.66
N PRO A 1153 9.50 -26.17 -11.98
CA PRO A 1153 8.24 -26.59 -12.60
C PRO A 1153 7.93 -28.10 -12.51
N LEU A 1154 8.91 -28.93 -12.14
CA LEU A 1154 8.73 -30.38 -12.00
C LEU A 1154 8.65 -30.87 -10.54
N THR A 1155 9.08 -30.08 -9.55
CA THR A 1155 9.21 -30.53 -8.15
C THR A 1155 8.57 -29.61 -7.13
N GLY A 1156 8.11 -28.42 -7.54
CA GLY A 1156 7.42 -27.46 -6.66
C GLY A 1156 8.30 -26.81 -5.58
N LYS A 1157 9.59 -27.15 -5.50
CA LYS A 1157 10.53 -26.53 -4.54
C LYS A 1157 10.95 -25.12 -4.98
N VAL A 1158 11.19 -24.26 -3.99
CA VAL A 1158 11.74 -22.91 -4.13
C VAL A 1158 13.10 -22.97 -4.82
N VAL A 1159 13.28 -22.19 -5.90
CA VAL A 1159 14.56 -22.00 -6.59
C VAL A 1159 15.28 -20.85 -5.90
N GLN A 1160 16.32 -21.16 -5.12
CA GLN A 1160 17.31 -20.19 -4.67
C GLN A 1160 18.25 -19.88 -5.85
N GLU A 1161 18.53 -18.60 -6.12
CA GLU A 1161 19.61 -18.22 -7.05
C GLU A 1161 20.95 -18.65 -6.44
N HIS A 1162 21.73 -19.41 -7.22
CA HIS A 1162 22.94 -20.05 -6.72
C HIS A 1162 24.11 -19.06 -6.76
N ASN A 1163 24.90 -18.97 -5.70
CA ASN A 1163 26.16 -18.22 -5.75
C ASN A 1163 27.16 -18.95 -6.68
N ALA A 1164 27.40 -18.37 -7.86
CA ALA A 1164 28.27 -18.96 -8.88
C ALA A 1164 29.73 -19.15 -8.40
N TYR A 1165 30.21 -18.29 -7.49
CA TYR A 1165 31.54 -18.41 -6.90
C TYR A 1165 31.61 -19.58 -5.92
N ALA A 1166 30.63 -19.73 -5.01
CA ALA A 1166 30.55 -20.87 -4.09
C ALA A 1166 30.50 -22.22 -4.83
N LEU A 1167 29.71 -22.30 -5.90
CA LEU A 1167 29.66 -23.47 -6.78
C LEU A 1167 31.01 -23.76 -7.45
N ASN A 1168 31.75 -22.73 -7.87
CA ASN A 1168 33.09 -22.91 -8.43
C ASN A 1168 34.08 -23.42 -7.37
N VAL A 1169 34.03 -22.91 -6.14
CA VAL A 1169 34.84 -23.41 -5.02
C VAL A 1169 34.59 -24.89 -4.77
N TRP A 1170 33.31 -25.28 -4.65
CA TRP A 1170 32.94 -26.69 -4.45
C TRP A 1170 33.46 -27.57 -5.59
N ARG A 1171 33.31 -27.13 -6.85
CA ARG A 1171 33.85 -27.85 -8.02
C ARG A 1171 35.37 -27.99 -7.94
N ARG A 1172 36.11 -26.94 -7.56
CA ARG A 1172 37.58 -26.99 -7.43
C ARG A 1172 38.02 -27.96 -6.33
N VAL A 1173 37.40 -27.92 -5.15
CA VAL A 1173 37.70 -28.87 -4.07
C VAL A 1173 37.39 -30.31 -4.50
N LYS A 1174 36.25 -30.52 -5.18
CA LYS A 1174 35.87 -31.83 -5.74
C LYS A 1174 36.92 -32.36 -6.71
N VAL A 1175 37.37 -31.54 -7.66
CA VAL A 1175 38.39 -31.94 -8.66
C VAL A 1175 39.70 -32.34 -7.98
N LYS A 1176 40.14 -31.62 -6.93
CA LYS A 1176 41.33 -31.98 -6.14
C LYS A 1176 41.19 -33.29 -5.38
N LEU A 1177 40.04 -33.51 -4.72
CA LEU A 1177 39.73 -34.77 -4.01
C LEU A 1177 39.52 -35.96 -4.96
N GLU A 1178 39.03 -35.72 -6.17
CA GLU A 1178 38.94 -36.77 -7.19
C GLU A 1178 40.30 -37.11 -7.78
N GLY A 1179 41.25 -36.18 -7.74
CA GLY A 1179 42.58 -36.34 -8.32
C GLY A 1179 42.67 -35.89 -9.78
N ARG A 1180 41.80 -34.98 -10.22
CA ARG A 1180 41.72 -34.49 -11.61
C ARG A 1180 42.20 -33.04 -11.76
N ASP A 1181 42.84 -32.47 -10.75
CA ASP A 1181 43.32 -31.06 -10.75
C ASP A 1181 44.54 -30.85 -11.66
N LEU A 1182 45.33 -31.91 -11.86
CA LEU A 1182 46.46 -31.93 -12.79
C LEU A 1182 46.01 -31.95 -14.25
N GLU A 1183 45.06 -32.84 -14.55
CA GLU A 1183 44.56 -33.07 -15.91
C GLU A 1183 43.08 -33.46 -15.81
N PRO A 1184 42.13 -32.69 -16.38
CA PRO A 1184 40.69 -32.92 -16.18
C PRO A 1184 40.20 -34.30 -16.65
N SER A 1185 40.85 -34.85 -17.67
CA SER A 1185 40.52 -36.12 -18.33
C SER A 1185 41.12 -37.34 -17.62
N ARG A 1186 42.17 -37.18 -16.81
CA ARG A 1186 42.90 -38.28 -16.16
C ARG A 1186 42.87 -38.15 -14.64
N ARG A 1187 42.57 -39.26 -13.96
CA ARG A 1187 42.64 -39.34 -12.50
C ARG A 1187 44.06 -39.68 -12.04
N ALA A 1188 44.76 -38.72 -11.44
CA ALA A 1188 46.09 -38.93 -10.85
C ALA A 1188 46.03 -39.81 -9.59
N SER A 1189 47.04 -40.66 -9.44
CA SER A 1189 47.25 -41.42 -8.21
C SER A 1189 47.59 -40.48 -7.04
N VAL A 1190 47.47 -40.98 -5.81
CA VAL A 1190 47.83 -40.19 -4.63
C VAL A 1190 49.31 -39.83 -4.62
N ALA A 1191 50.19 -40.76 -5.01
CA ALA A 1191 51.63 -40.52 -5.10
C ALA A 1191 51.95 -39.46 -6.16
N GLU A 1192 51.34 -39.55 -7.35
CA GLU A 1192 51.51 -38.55 -8.42
C GLU A 1192 51.04 -37.15 -7.99
N GLN A 1193 49.92 -37.05 -7.27
CA GLN A 1193 49.41 -35.75 -6.81
C GLN A 1193 50.27 -35.16 -5.69
N VAL A 1194 50.74 -35.97 -4.74
CA VAL A 1194 51.65 -35.50 -3.69
C VAL A 1194 52.97 -35.03 -4.29
N ASP A 1195 53.53 -35.80 -5.22
CA ASP A 1195 54.78 -35.44 -5.89
C ASP A 1195 54.68 -34.11 -6.64
N TYR A 1196 53.56 -33.91 -7.36
CA TYR A 1196 53.28 -32.63 -8.00
C TYR A 1196 53.21 -31.47 -6.99
N THR A 1197 52.46 -31.63 -5.90
CA THR A 1197 52.31 -30.52 -4.93
C THR A 1197 53.62 -30.15 -4.23
N ILE A 1198 54.49 -31.13 -3.95
CA ILE A 1198 55.81 -30.87 -3.37
C ILE A 1198 56.65 -30.09 -4.38
N ARG A 1199 56.69 -30.56 -5.63
CA ARG A 1199 57.46 -29.91 -6.71
C ARG A 1199 57.03 -28.46 -6.94
N GLU A 1200 55.73 -28.18 -6.96
CA GLU A 1200 55.22 -26.81 -7.12
C GLU A 1200 55.51 -25.92 -5.91
N ALA A 1201 55.55 -26.49 -4.70
CA ALA A 1201 55.83 -25.76 -3.46
C ALA A 1201 57.31 -25.41 -3.28
N THR A 1202 58.22 -26.22 -3.84
CA THR A 1202 59.68 -26.01 -3.77
C THR A 1202 60.28 -25.37 -5.03
N ASN A 1203 59.46 -25.12 -6.07
CA ASN A 1203 59.93 -24.51 -7.31
C ASN A 1203 60.39 -23.07 -7.07
N LEU A 1204 61.66 -22.79 -7.36
CA LEU A 1204 62.28 -21.47 -7.19
C LEU A 1204 61.60 -20.40 -8.06
N ASP A 1205 61.11 -20.74 -9.25
CA ASP A 1205 60.42 -19.78 -10.13
C ASP A 1205 59.07 -19.34 -9.52
N ASN A 1206 58.38 -20.27 -8.86
CA ASN A 1206 57.14 -19.96 -8.13
C ASN A 1206 57.42 -19.15 -6.86
N LEU A 1207 58.51 -19.47 -6.15
CA LEU A 1207 58.87 -18.78 -4.90
C LEU A 1207 59.42 -17.36 -5.14
N ALA A 1208 60.16 -17.15 -6.22
CA ALA A 1208 60.77 -15.85 -6.55
C ALA A 1208 59.75 -14.77 -6.96
N THR A 1209 58.54 -15.19 -7.37
CA THR A 1209 57.47 -14.28 -7.83
C THR A 1209 56.44 -13.96 -6.74
N LEU A 1210 56.67 -14.40 -5.50
CA LEU A 1210 55.81 -14.11 -4.36
C LEU A 1210 56.05 -12.70 -3.80
N TYR A 1211 55.02 -12.18 -3.13
CA TYR A 1211 55.11 -10.89 -2.42
C TYR A 1211 56.24 -10.90 -1.39
N GLU A 1212 56.98 -9.79 -1.27
CA GLU A 1212 58.15 -9.69 -0.39
C GLU A 1212 57.82 -9.99 1.09
N GLY A 1213 56.64 -9.59 1.56
CA GLY A 1213 56.16 -9.89 2.92
C GLY A 1213 55.88 -11.38 3.16
N TRP A 1214 55.77 -12.19 2.11
CA TRP A 1214 55.71 -13.64 2.25
C TRP A 1214 57.05 -14.23 2.70
N THR A 1215 58.17 -13.51 2.51
CA THR A 1215 59.53 -13.93 2.90
C THR A 1215 59.95 -15.30 2.36
N PRO A 1216 59.94 -15.54 1.03
CA PRO A 1216 60.22 -16.85 0.44
C PRO A 1216 61.65 -17.35 0.62
N TRP A 1217 62.59 -16.42 0.82
CA TRP A 1217 63.99 -16.72 1.11
C TRP A 1217 64.25 -17.05 2.58
N VAL A 1218 63.20 -17.13 3.42
CA VAL A 1218 63.23 -17.54 4.84
C VAL A 1218 62.47 -18.86 5.03
#